data_AF-A0A3D0WAY5-F1
#
_entry.id   AF-A0A3D0WAY5-F1
#
_cell.length_a   1.000
_cell.length_b   1.000
_cell.length_c   1.000
_cell.angle_alpha   90.00
_cell.angle_beta   90.00
_cell.angle_gamma   90.00
#
_symmetry.space_group_name_H-M   'P 1'
#
loop_
_entity.id
_entity.type
_entity.pdbx_description
1 polymer ?
#
loop_
_entity_poly.entity_id
_entity_poly.type
_entity_poly.pdbx_seq_one_letter_code
_entity_poly.pdbx_strand_id
1 'polypeptide(L)'
;MFSKLLLAGAALLPLAATAQQVAGPTNVGPYNAAFLEGGIGIDRPLERAEALVAAGAPYTISAWVKPEARHPGEAVLVALGDPKGVCRCLSLDDGRLSLRDGDARVSARTAIAAGRWTHVAAVSDGSTVTLYIDGKRAGGGAARAAAVAPKIAIAPPGARHFGGTLIEAKVTPGAMPVQSVAALVAARPQFDLVQVWHVGVGWEWQKQANTGYWRQQDPWTLPQSKVAYSPPVAKPVPNRPALQPTGAGRWQINGWQLAAAPEVKAGGAALSRSGGSAKGWVAATVPGTVLQTLVDRGVYPDPYYGLNNLKIPESLARQDYWYRTSFTVPAEAAGKRTTLVFGGINYAAEMWVNGQRLGDTRGAFIRGQFDFTPVAGENVIAVRVSPPPHPGIPHEQSIAAGVGENGGQLAIDGPTFVATEGWDWIPGIRDRNTGIWRPVELVAHGDVRILDPQIVTDLPLPRTDSADVYLNVPVRNGSNAARAVTVRATFEGVSVEKTATIAPGDGVVRFTPTEFAQLRVRNPRLWWPNGYGDPALYDIAFEAVVDGAVSDTHQDRFGIREVSYDLSLFDRTGKLRRVNVQTTDGGLKRTKLIDVTHTAIKQSPTGWTESLTAAGESSPAVTAIGDDLPEPHLTIRVNGVRIAARGGNWGMDDAMKRVSYDWLKPFFRLQKEANMNVIRNWMGNNSEEEFYDLADEHGMMVLNDFWQSTQNFQVEPQDPELFLKNARDTIARYRNHPSIILWFGRNEGVPYPALNEGLDDAVFDLDGTRWFTGSSNVVNLQGSGPYNYRPPAGYFTDLATGFSVETGTPSLSTLESVRSYVPQADRWPLSDVLAYHDWHFGGNGDTKTFMQTLGTMFGPATSFEDFERKAQMMNLETHKAMYEGFLGHLWTKNSGRLLWMTHPAWPSNAWQIYSWDYDTHAAYYGAKKATQPLHVQLNLPGNELVVLNTTQGDVKGLSVRTRVVGLDNRELFVREDKFDALANRATPLKAVPLGQLFTANPMVLVKLELVDAGGKVVADNFYWRGANEASYQALNTMGAATIEAVGAAPTTEGEDRAIAVTLTNRGTVPALNAKLTLTDDRGARILPAYYSDNYVALLAGESRTITVRYPASVTAAPRLSLRGWNVAEAGVAIR
;
A
#
# COMPACT_ATOMS: atom_id res chain seq x y z
N MET A 1 44.80 -8.06 47.25
CA MET A 1 45.71 -7.23 48.08
C MET A 1 44.86 -6.14 48.71
N PHE A 2 44.51 -6.31 49.99
CA PHE A 2 45.07 -5.57 51.14
C PHE A 2 44.79 -4.05 51.04
N SER A 3 44.22 -3.34 52.02
CA SER A 3 43.66 -3.64 53.34
C SER A 3 43.11 -2.31 53.91
N LYS A 4 42.02 -2.38 54.69
CA LYS A 4 41.80 -1.86 56.08
C LYS A 4 42.49 -0.54 56.51
N LEU A 5 41.99 0.33 57.39
CA LEU A 5 40.81 0.50 58.28
C LEU A 5 41.04 1.88 58.95
N LEU A 6 40.01 2.59 59.42
CA LEU A 6 39.87 2.97 60.85
C LEU A 6 38.64 3.86 61.11
N LEU A 7 37.84 3.39 62.08
CA LEU A 7 36.71 4.04 62.73
C LEU A 7 37.16 5.19 63.65
N ALA A 8 36.28 6.18 63.86
CA ALA A 8 35.86 6.63 65.19
C ALA A 8 34.68 7.63 65.15
N GLY A 9 33.71 7.44 66.07
CA GLY A 9 33.15 8.53 66.87
C GLY A 9 31.88 9.25 66.38
N ALA A 10 30.75 8.92 67.01
CA ALA A 10 29.43 9.53 66.83
C ALA A 10 29.29 10.93 67.45
N ALA A 11 28.44 11.77 66.85
CA ALA A 11 27.64 12.78 67.56
C ALA A 11 26.39 13.17 66.73
N LEU A 12 25.21 12.87 67.26
CA LEU A 12 23.91 13.35 66.80
C LEU A 12 23.79 14.86 67.07
N LEU A 13 23.48 15.65 66.02
CA LEU A 13 22.95 17.01 66.13
C LEU A 13 21.82 17.17 65.09
N PRO A 14 20.77 17.97 65.41
CA PRO A 14 19.45 17.84 64.77
C PRO A 14 19.43 18.43 63.36
N LEU A 15 18.81 17.68 62.45
CA LEU A 15 18.44 18.14 61.11
C LEU A 15 17.46 19.31 61.23
N ALA A 16 17.94 20.53 61.01
CA ALA A 16 17.09 21.63 60.60
C ALA A 16 16.53 21.27 59.22
N ALA A 17 15.25 20.90 59.18
CA ALA A 17 14.51 20.72 57.94
C ALA A 17 14.49 22.07 57.21
N THR A 18 15.35 22.21 56.20
CA THR A 18 15.19 23.24 55.19
C THR A 18 13.85 22.98 54.52
N ALA A 19 12.90 23.91 54.71
CA ALA A 19 11.67 23.91 53.95
C ALA A 19 12.03 23.96 52.45
N GLN A 20 11.92 22.82 51.77
CA GLN A 20 11.95 22.78 50.31
C GLN A 20 10.85 23.72 49.83
N GLN A 21 11.21 24.82 49.17
CA GLN A 21 10.28 25.58 48.35
C GLN A 21 9.61 24.57 47.41
N VAL A 22 8.33 24.31 47.63
CA VAL A 22 7.54 23.48 46.72
C VAL A 22 7.54 24.21 45.39
N ALA A 23 8.29 23.68 44.42
CA ALA A 23 8.36 24.24 43.08
C ALA A 23 6.94 24.26 42.47
N GLY A 24 6.52 25.43 41.95
CA GLY A 24 5.19 25.65 41.38
C GLY A 24 4.92 24.82 40.12
N PRO A 25 3.71 24.95 39.54
CA PRO A 25 3.31 24.18 38.37
C PRO A 25 4.23 24.42 37.17
N THR A 26 4.54 23.37 36.42
CA THR A 26 5.31 23.43 35.16
C THR A 26 4.41 23.33 33.93
N ASN A 27 4.93 23.73 32.77
CA ASN A 27 4.20 23.82 31.49
C ASN A 27 3.04 24.81 31.48
N VAL A 28 3.07 25.84 32.32
CA VAL A 28 2.01 26.87 32.35
C VAL A 28 2.20 27.99 31.30
N GLY A 29 3.21 27.89 30.44
CA GLY A 29 3.62 28.92 29.47
C GLY A 29 4.85 29.73 29.89
N PRO A 30 5.23 30.78 29.15
CA PRO A 30 4.56 31.30 27.97
C PRO A 30 4.66 30.38 26.74
N TYR A 31 3.59 30.31 25.96
CA TYR A 31 3.56 29.73 24.62
C TYR A 31 3.53 30.86 23.57
N ASN A 32 4.45 30.79 22.61
CA ASN A 32 4.51 31.68 21.46
C ASN A 32 4.32 30.82 20.20
N ALA A 33 3.10 30.83 19.64
CA ALA A 33 2.70 29.89 18.61
C ALA A 33 1.72 30.50 17.59
N ALA A 34 1.85 30.07 16.34
CA ALA A 34 0.92 30.35 15.25
C ALA A 34 0.16 29.07 14.89
N PHE A 35 -1.12 29.22 14.61
CA PHE A 35 -2.08 28.13 14.41
C PHE A 35 -2.83 28.37 13.09
N LEU A 36 -2.96 27.31 12.29
CA LEU A 36 -3.76 27.33 11.06
C LEU A 36 -5.24 27.19 11.40
N GLU A 37 -6.14 27.90 10.73
CA GLU A 37 -7.59 27.77 10.95
C GLU A 37 -8.06 26.31 10.83
N GLY A 38 -7.58 25.55 9.84
CA GLY A 38 -7.90 24.13 9.67
C GLY A 38 -6.95 23.15 10.38
N GLY A 39 -6.02 23.64 11.19
CA GLY A 39 -4.93 22.85 11.77
C GLY A 39 -5.19 22.28 13.16
N ILE A 40 -4.10 22.01 13.87
CA ILE A 40 -4.10 21.47 15.24
C ILE A 40 -3.64 22.50 16.28
N GLY A 41 -3.90 22.19 17.54
CA GLY A 41 -3.44 22.93 18.71
C GLY A 41 -2.26 22.27 19.44
N ILE A 42 -1.82 22.88 20.52
CA ILE A 42 -0.83 22.32 21.46
C ILE A 42 -1.56 21.70 22.64
N ASP A 43 -1.17 20.50 23.03
CA ASP A 43 -1.73 19.77 24.17
C ASP A 43 -0.62 19.24 25.07
N ARG A 44 -0.61 19.59 26.36
CA ARG A 44 0.45 19.21 27.30
C ARG A 44 -0.10 18.90 28.70
N PRO A 45 0.43 17.88 29.39
CA PRO A 45 0.16 17.69 30.81
C PRO A 45 0.78 18.82 31.64
N LEU A 46 0.09 19.20 32.72
CA LEU A 46 0.61 20.09 33.76
C LEU A 46 1.10 19.25 34.95
N GLU A 47 2.33 19.46 35.35
CA GLU A 47 2.89 18.78 36.53
C GLU A 47 2.86 19.74 37.72
N ARG A 48 2.62 19.20 38.94
CA ARG A 48 2.56 19.99 40.19
C ARG A 48 1.51 21.11 40.16
N ALA A 49 0.40 20.85 39.48
CA ALA A 49 -0.67 21.81 39.24
C ALA A 49 -1.92 21.56 40.09
N GLU A 50 -1.85 20.70 41.12
CA GLU A 50 -2.99 20.28 41.95
C GLU A 50 -3.70 21.48 42.56
N ALA A 51 -2.94 22.45 43.09
CA ALA A 51 -3.48 23.69 43.64
C ALA A 51 -4.06 24.63 42.57
N LEU A 52 -3.54 24.60 41.35
CA LEU A 52 -4.02 25.42 40.24
C LEU A 52 -5.33 24.87 39.68
N VAL A 53 -5.50 23.55 39.62
CA VAL A 53 -6.65 22.90 38.97
C VAL A 53 -7.78 22.51 39.93
N ALA A 54 -7.59 22.69 41.24
CA ALA A 54 -8.61 22.45 42.26
C ALA A 54 -9.82 23.38 42.11
N ALA A 55 -11.01 22.90 42.53
CA ALA A 55 -12.21 23.73 42.59
C ALA A 55 -11.98 24.96 43.49
N GLY A 56 -12.49 26.13 43.07
CA GLY A 56 -12.31 27.39 43.77
C GLY A 56 -10.90 27.98 43.73
N ALA A 57 -9.95 27.35 43.02
CA ALA A 57 -8.60 27.89 42.90
C ALA A 57 -8.60 29.20 42.10
N PRO A 58 -7.97 30.28 42.60
CA PRO A 58 -7.80 31.50 41.83
C PRO A 58 -6.77 31.29 40.71
N TYR A 59 -7.00 31.93 39.56
CA TYR A 59 -6.13 31.79 38.38
C TYR A 59 -6.20 33.00 37.47
N THR A 60 -5.18 33.15 36.63
CA THR A 60 -5.15 34.11 35.53
C THR A 60 -4.77 33.41 34.24
N ILE A 61 -5.57 33.54 33.19
CA ILE A 61 -5.22 33.14 31.82
C ILE A 61 -4.98 34.41 31.02
N SER A 62 -3.82 34.56 30.38
CA SER A 62 -3.48 35.75 29.59
C SER A 62 -2.75 35.39 28.30
N ALA A 63 -2.95 36.18 27.25
CA ALA A 63 -2.20 36.08 26.00
C ALA A 63 -2.24 37.42 25.24
N TRP A 64 -1.22 37.68 24.42
CA TRP A 64 -1.37 38.51 23.24
C TRP A 64 -1.94 37.67 22.11
N VAL A 65 -3.04 38.12 21.51
CA VAL A 65 -3.75 37.41 20.44
C VAL A 65 -3.82 38.27 19.18
N LYS A 66 -3.53 37.66 18.03
CA LYS A 66 -3.75 38.21 16.69
C LYS A 66 -4.53 37.19 15.86
N PRO A 67 -5.87 37.27 15.84
CA PRO A 67 -6.70 36.41 15.01
C PRO A 67 -6.49 36.78 13.53
N GLU A 68 -6.45 35.81 12.63
CA GLU A 68 -6.37 36.09 11.18
C GLU A 68 -7.70 36.59 10.62
N ALA A 69 -8.81 36.00 11.08
CA ALA A 69 -10.16 36.39 10.73
C ALA A 69 -11.10 36.35 11.94
N ARG A 70 -12.32 36.85 11.74
CA ARG A 70 -13.43 36.67 12.69
C ARG A 70 -14.23 35.46 12.26
N HIS A 71 -14.40 34.50 13.17
CA HIS A 71 -15.17 33.29 12.91
C HIS A 71 -16.45 33.30 13.75
N PRO A 72 -17.58 32.82 13.21
CA PRO A 72 -18.79 32.62 14.00
C PRO A 72 -18.63 31.40 14.93
N GLY A 73 -19.08 31.53 16.17
CA GLY A 73 -18.96 30.54 17.24
C GLY A 73 -17.71 30.68 18.11
N GLU A 74 -17.51 29.70 18.99
CA GLU A 74 -16.41 29.67 19.97
C GLU A 74 -15.13 29.06 19.38
N ALA A 75 -14.04 29.83 19.37
CA ALA A 75 -12.68 29.37 19.15
C ALA A 75 -11.88 29.50 20.46
N VAL A 76 -11.51 28.37 21.05
CA VAL A 76 -10.74 28.34 22.31
C VAL A 76 -9.31 28.79 22.04
N LEU A 77 -8.80 29.72 22.84
CA LEU A 77 -7.41 30.21 22.77
C LEU A 77 -6.50 29.46 23.75
N VAL A 78 -6.96 29.30 25.00
CA VAL A 78 -6.23 28.60 26.06
C VAL A 78 -7.23 27.87 26.93
N ALA A 79 -7.03 26.57 27.15
CA ALA A 79 -7.81 25.75 28.06
C ALA A 79 -6.93 25.23 29.20
N LEU A 80 -7.35 25.46 30.44
CA LEU A 80 -6.89 24.69 31.60
C LEU A 80 -7.92 23.60 31.88
N GLY A 81 -7.57 22.33 31.70
CA GLY A 81 -8.50 21.20 31.73
C GLY A 81 -8.73 20.55 30.36
N ASP A 82 -9.82 19.80 30.25
CA ASP A 82 -10.21 19.16 28.99
C ASP A 82 -11.17 20.08 28.21
N PRO A 83 -10.75 20.63 27.04
CA PRO A 83 -11.60 21.52 26.25
C PRO A 83 -12.88 20.85 25.71
N LYS A 84 -12.91 19.51 25.59
CA LYS A 84 -14.11 18.74 25.21
C LYS A 84 -14.99 18.38 26.42
N GLY A 85 -14.43 18.45 27.62
CA GLY A 85 -15.11 18.19 28.88
C GLY A 85 -15.15 19.44 29.76
N VAL A 86 -14.74 19.29 31.02
CA VAL A 86 -14.66 20.40 31.98
C VAL A 86 -13.34 21.14 31.79
N CYS A 87 -13.42 22.43 31.47
CA CYS A 87 -12.27 23.31 31.36
C CYS A 87 -12.56 24.70 31.94
N ARG A 88 -11.46 25.43 32.18
CA ARG A 88 -11.41 26.88 32.25
C ARG A 88 -10.82 27.37 30.91
N CYS A 89 -11.70 27.65 29.96
CA CYS A 89 -11.37 27.95 28.58
C CYS A 89 -11.51 29.46 28.31
N LEU A 90 -10.39 30.13 28.01
CA LEU A 90 -10.36 31.46 27.43
C LEU A 90 -10.54 31.34 25.92
N SER A 91 -11.56 31.99 25.36
CA SER A 91 -12.01 31.79 23.98
C SER A 91 -12.36 33.13 23.30
N LEU A 92 -12.48 33.10 21.98
CA LEU A 92 -13.18 34.11 21.18
C LEU A 92 -14.51 33.52 20.70
N ASP A 93 -15.62 34.12 21.12
CA ASP A 93 -16.98 33.73 20.72
C ASP A 93 -17.57 34.81 19.82
N ASP A 94 -17.75 34.51 18.53
CA ASP A 94 -18.06 35.51 17.50
C ASP A 94 -17.06 36.70 17.53
N GLY A 95 -15.79 36.40 17.82
CA GLY A 95 -14.72 37.38 18.01
C GLY A 95 -14.73 38.15 19.34
N ARG A 96 -15.71 37.92 20.23
CA ARG A 96 -15.74 38.50 21.59
C ARG A 96 -14.94 37.65 22.56
N LEU A 97 -14.11 38.28 23.39
CA LEU A 97 -13.40 37.57 24.46
C LEU A 97 -14.42 36.93 25.40
N SER A 98 -14.30 35.62 25.63
CA SER A 98 -15.17 34.87 26.52
C SER A 98 -14.34 33.94 27.40
N LEU A 99 -14.87 33.62 28.58
CA LEU A 99 -14.38 32.56 29.43
C LEU A 99 -15.52 31.59 29.72
N ARG A 100 -15.24 30.30 29.54
CA ARG A 100 -16.08 29.19 30.00
C ARG A 100 -15.37 28.50 31.15
N ASP A 101 -16.01 28.41 32.32
CA ASP A 101 -15.47 27.76 33.52
C ASP A 101 -16.54 26.83 34.11
N GLY A 102 -16.41 25.54 33.82
CA GLY A 102 -17.53 24.60 34.00
C GLY A 102 -18.76 25.05 33.20
N ASP A 103 -19.91 25.16 33.86
CA ASP A 103 -21.17 25.62 33.24
C ASP A 103 -21.28 27.15 33.15
N ALA A 104 -20.39 27.90 33.80
CA ALA A 104 -20.42 29.35 33.80
C ALA A 104 -19.79 29.90 32.51
N ARG A 105 -20.45 30.86 31.88
CA ARG A 105 -19.93 31.59 30.71
C ARG A 105 -19.98 33.09 30.95
N VAL A 106 -18.83 33.75 30.76
CA VAL A 106 -18.69 35.20 30.88
C VAL A 106 -18.09 35.72 29.59
N SER A 107 -18.72 36.72 28.96
CA SER A 107 -18.27 37.27 27.67
C SER A 107 -18.16 38.79 27.72
N ALA A 108 -17.18 39.33 26.99
CA ALA A 108 -17.03 40.75 26.75
C ALA A 108 -18.12 41.24 25.77
N ARG A 109 -18.42 42.53 25.80
CA ARG A 109 -19.46 43.12 24.92
C ARG A 109 -18.97 43.32 23.48
N THR A 110 -17.68 43.62 23.31
CA THR A 110 -17.09 44.04 22.04
C THR A 110 -16.17 42.95 21.50
N ALA A 111 -16.26 42.71 20.19
CA ALA A 111 -15.36 41.79 19.49
C ALA A 111 -13.99 42.46 19.26
N ILE A 112 -12.91 41.68 19.37
CA ILE A 112 -11.57 42.14 19.02
C ILE A 112 -11.41 42.21 17.49
N ALA A 113 -10.43 42.99 17.01
CA ALA A 113 -10.19 43.14 15.58
C ALA A 113 -9.30 41.99 15.05
N ALA A 114 -9.66 41.41 13.91
CA ALA A 114 -8.78 40.50 13.18
C ALA A 114 -7.55 41.27 12.63
N GLY A 115 -6.44 40.57 12.44
CA GLY A 115 -5.16 41.10 11.97
C GLY A 115 -4.43 42.01 12.96
N ARG A 116 -5.01 42.31 14.12
CA ARG A 116 -4.46 43.23 15.13
C ARG A 116 -4.08 42.47 16.40
N TRP A 117 -2.90 42.79 16.92
CA TRP A 117 -2.49 42.35 18.25
C TRP A 117 -3.32 43.02 19.34
N THR A 118 -3.91 42.20 20.20
CA THR A 118 -4.70 42.62 21.36
C THR A 118 -4.28 41.78 22.56
N HIS A 119 -4.05 42.42 23.71
CA HIS A 119 -3.81 41.66 24.94
C HIS A 119 -5.15 41.27 25.55
N VAL A 120 -5.32 39.99 25.88
CA VAL A 120 -6.51 39.46 26.51
C VAL A 120 -6.14 38.76 27.82
N ALA A 121 -6.98 38.92 28.84
CA ALA A 121 -6.83 38.17 30.09
C ALA A 121 -8.18 37.86 30.75
N ALA A 122 -8.27 36.71 31.40
CA ALA A 122 -9.31 36.35 32.35
C ALA A 122 -8.67 36.16 33.72
N VAL A 123 -9.10 36.95 34.70
CA VAL A 123 -8.59 36.91 36.09
C VAL A 123 -9.71 36.44 37.01
N SER A 124 -9.56 35.28 37.63
CA SER A 124 -10.51 34.70 38.57
C SER A 124 -9.95 34.64 39.99
N ASP A 125 -10.74 35.07 40.97
CA ASP A 125 -10.47 34.88 42.39
C ASP A 125 -10.96 33.53 42.94
N GLY A 126 -11.46 32.66 42.06
CA GLY A 126 -12.09 31.38 42.41
C GLY A 126 -13.62 31.43 42.47
N SER A 127 -14.22 32.62 42.53
CA SER A 127 -15.67 32.82 42.64
C SER A 127 -16.24 33.76 41.57
N THR A 128 -15.47 34.78 41.20
CA THR A 128 -15.79 35.74 40.16
C THR A 128 -14.65 35.81 39.17
N VAL A 129 -14.97 36.15 37.92
CA VAL A 129 -13.98 36.37 36.87
C VAL A 129 -14.16 37.74 36.25
N THR A 130 -13.03 38.39 35.96
CA THR A 130 -12.99 39.65 35.21
C THR A 130 -12.20 39.46 33.92
N LEU A 131 -12.78 39.90 32.81
CA LEU A 131 -12.15 39.87 31.49
C LEU A 131 -11.51 41.23 31.19
N TYR A 132 -10.30 41.21 30.64
CA TYR A 132 -9.55 42.39 30.24
C TYR A 132 -9.20 42.32 28.75
N ILE A 133 -9.37 43.45 28.06
CA ILE A 133 -8.91 43.68 26.68
C ILE A 133 -8.01 44.92 26.71
N ASP A 134 -6.77 44.78 26.26
CA ASP A 134 -5.73 45.82 26.31
C ASP A 134 -5.63 46.50 27.68
N GLY A 135 -5.72 45.67 28.75
CA GLY A 135 -5.56 46.11 30.14
C GLY A 135 -6.80 46.79 30.73
N LYS A 136 -7.86 46.96 29.94
CA LYS A 136 -9.13 47.56 30.37
C LYS A 136 -10.17 46.47 30.63
N ARG A 137 -10.96 46.62 31.70
CA ARG A 137 -12.07 45.71 32.01
C ARG A 137 -13.08 45.71 30.86
N ALA A 138 -13.28 44.55 30.25
CA ALA A 138 -14.16 44.33 29.10
C ALA A 138 -15.43 43.54 29.44
N GLY A 139 -15.43 42.85 30.58
CA GLY A 139 -16.54 42.06 31.09
C GLY A 139 -16.22 41.45 32.45
N GLY A 140 -17.17 40.75 33.06
CA GLY A 140 -16.97 40.02 34.30
C GLY A 140 -18.28 39.55 34.91
N GLY A 141 -18.22 38.49 35.71
CA GLY A 141 -19.40 37.86 36.30
C GLY A 141 -19.04 36.76 37.30
N ALA A 142 -20.06 36.17 37.93
CA ALA A 142 -19.88 35.00 38.78
C ALA A 142 -19.48 33.79 37.94
N ALA A 143 -18.36 33.16 38.30
CA ALA A 143 -17.86 31.94 37.70
C ALA A 143 -17.03 31.23 38.79
N ARG A 144 -17.63 30.23 39.42
CA ARG A 144 -16.95 29.44 40.45
C ARG A 144 -15.98 28.49 39.76
N ALA A 145 -14.70 28.62 40.06
CA ALA A 145 -13.67 27.84 39.40
C ALA A 145 -13.94 26.34 39.56
N ALA A 146 -14.22 25.65 38.44
CA ALA A 146 -14.48 24.22 38.45
C ALA A 146 -13.17 23.45 38.69
N ALA A 147 -13.24 22.26 39.29
CA ALA A 147 -12.10 21.33 39.29
C ALA A 147 -11.86 20.84 37.85
N VAL A 148 -10.62 20.85 37.40
CA VAL A 148 -10.24 20.47 36.03
C VAL A 148 -9.08 19.49 36.01
N ALA A 149 -8.89 18.79 34.90
CA ALA A 149 -7.73 17.91 34.73
C ALA A 149 -6.42 18.74 34.71
N PRO A 150 -5.29 18.20 35.23
CA PRO A 150 -3.98 18.85 35.21
C PRO A 150 -3.38 18.84 33.80
N LYS A 151 -3.94 19.65 32.91
CA LYS A 151 -3.61 19.72 31.50
C LYS A 151 -3.84 21.13 30.97
N ILE A 152 -3.00 21.55 30.04
CA ILE A 152 -3.16 22.80 29.29
C ILE A 152 -3.27 22.48 27.80
N ALA A 153 -4.17 23.18 27.13
CA ALA A 153 -4.23 23.20 25.67
C ALA A 153 -4.19 24.64 25.15
N ILE A 154 -3.40 24.89 24.11
CA ILE A 154 -3.29 26.18 23.44
C ILE A 154 -3.89 26.02 22.04
N ALA A 155 -4.89 26.83 21.73
CA ALA A 155 -5.71 26.71 20.53
C ALA A 155 -6.15 25.26 20.23
N PRO A 156 -6.80 24.53 21.16
CA PRO A 156 -7.19 23.14 20.87
C PRO A 156 -8.19 23.08 19.70
N PRO A 157 -8.10 22.06 18.82
CA PRO A 157 -9.07 21.89 17.74
C PRO A 157 -10.46 21.58 18.31
N GLY A 158 -11.48 22.15 17.68
CA GLY A 158 -12.89 22.02 18.06
C GLY A 158 -13.80 22.21 16.84
N ALA A 159 -15.09 22.45 17.07
CA ALA A 159 -16.02 22.77 15.96
C ALA A 159 -15.58 23.99 15.15
N ARG A 160 -14.89 24.93 15.81
CA ARG A 160 -14.09 26.00 15.21
C ARG A 160 -12.72 25.99 15.86
N HIS A 161 -11.67 26.05 15.05
CA HIS A 161 -10.29 26.13 15.52
C HIS A 161 -9.75 27.55 15.30
N PHE A 162 -8.82 27.97 16.15
CA PHE A 162 -8.27 29.32 16.11
C PHE A 162 -7.24 29.43 14.97
N GLY A 163 -7.51 30.28 13.99
CA GLY A 163 -6.53 30.73 12.99
C GLY A 163 -5.87 32.04 13.42
N GLY A 164 -4.55 32.02 13.63
CA GLY A 164 -3.77 33.20 13.99
C GLY A 164 -2.64 32.93 14.96
N THR A 165 -2.16 33.98 15.63
CA THR A 165 -0.96 33.90 16.50
C THR A 165 -1.28 34.25 17.95
N LEU A 166 -0.73 33.46 18.87
CA LEU A 166 -0.72 33.71 20.31
C LEU A 166 0.73 33.92 20.78
N ILE A 167 0.95 35.00 21.52
CA ILE A 167 2.24 35.31 22.15
C ILE A 167 2.02 35.47 23.65
N GLU A 168 2.95 34.94 24.44
CA GLU A 168 2.86 34.88 25.90
C GLU A 168 1.56 34.25 26.42
N ALA A 169 0.99 33.30 25.69
CA ALA A 169 -0.16 32.54 26.18
C ALA A 169 0.27 31.72 27.40
N LYS A 170 -0.35 31.99 28.55
CA LYS A 170 0.03 31.36 29.82
C LYS A 170 -1.12 31.33 30.81
N VAL A 171 -0.99 30.41 31.78
CA VAL A 171 -1.81 30.34 32.98
C VAL A 171 -0.94 30.68 34.18
N THR A 172 -1.41 31.52 35.08
CA THR A 172 -0.70 31.89 36.32
C THR A 172 -1.58 31.55 37.52
N PRO A 173 -1.06 30.85 38.54
CA PRO A 173 -1.77 30.65 39.80
C PRO A 173 -2.09 31.99 40.47
N GLY A 174 -3.32 32.14 40.96
CA GLY A 174 -3.77 33.36 41.62
C GLY A 174 -4.46 34.37 40.71
N ALA A 175 -5.23 35.26 41.35
CA ALA A 175 -5.86 36.39 40.71
C ALA A 175 -4.85 37.53 40.56
N MET A 176 -4.45 37.83 39.33
CA MET A 176 -3.49 38.90 39.05
C MET A 176 -4.10 40.29 39.36
N PRO A 177 -3.40 41.16 40.11
CA PRO A 177 -3.86 42.53 40.35
C PRO A 177 -4.01 43.32 39.04
N VAL A 178 -4.97 44.25 38.99
CA VAL A 178 -5.27 45.08 37.81
C VAL A 178 -4.02 45.81 37.29
N GLN A 179 -3.18 46.32 38.20
CA GLN A 179 -1.94 47.02 37.86
C GLN A 179 -0.96 46.09 37.14
N SER A 180 -0.91 44.81 37.53
CA SER A 180 -0.07 43.81 36.87
C SER A 180 -0.62 43.44 35.49
N VAL A 181 -1.95 43.38 35.31
CA VAL A 181 -2.56 43.21 33.98
C VAL A 181 -2.24 44.39 33.06
N ALA A 182 -2.30 45.62 33.57
CA ALA A 182 -1.91 46.81 32.82
C ALA A 182 -0.39 46.83 32.50
N ALA A 183 0.44 46.34 33.42
CA ALA A 183 1.88 46.21 33.21
C ALA A 183 2.23 45.23 32.08
N LEU A 184 1.48 44.12 31.92
CA LEU A 184 1.65 43.20 30.77
C LEU A 184 1.40 43.90 29.43
N VAL A 185 0.44 44.84 29.39
CA VAL A 185 0.14 45.63 28.19
C VAL A 185 1.22 46.68 27.92
N ALA A 186 1.72 47.33 28.97
CA ALA A 186 2.81 48.30 28.88
C ALA A 186 4.12 47.63 28.43
N ALA A 187 4.37 46.40 28.89
CA ALA A 187 5.50 45.56 28.48
C ALA A 187 5.25 44.83 27.15
N ARG A 188 4.47 45.43 26.23
CA ARG A 188 4.14 44.87 24.92
C ARG A 188 5.39 44.33 24.21
N PRO A 189 5.42 43.04 23.83
CA PRO A 189 6.55 42.47 23.10
C PRO A 189 6.78 43.17 21.76
N GLN A 190 8.04 43.23 21.34
CA GLN A 190 8.37 43.50 19.94
C GLN A 190 8.04 42.24 19.15
N PHE A 191 6.80 42.15 18.64
CA PHE A 191 6.25 40.92 18.07
C PHE A 191 7.11 40.31 16.95
N ASP A 192 7.77 41.14 16.14
CA ASP A 192 8.63 40.70 15.04
C ASP A 192 9.94 40.04 15.53
N LEU A 193 10.30 40.22 16.81
CA LEU A 193 11.46 39.58 17.46
C LEU A 193 11.09 38.36 18.29
N VAL A 194 9.79 38.05 18.43
CA VAL A 194 9.35 36.87 19.18
C VAL A 194 9.51 35.64 18.30
N GLN A 195 10.22 34.62 18.79
CA GLN A 195 10.25 33.33 18.13
C GLN A 195 8.87 32.66 18.27
N VAL A 196 8.23 32.41 17.12
CA VAL A 196 6.91 31.80 17.03
C VAL A 196 7.04 30.40 16.48
N TRP A 197 6.47 29.42 17.18
CA TRP A 197 6.33 28.06 16.67
C TRP A 197 5.10 27.97 15.77
N HIS A 198 5.29 27.59 14.49
CA HIS A 198 4.19 27.28 13.59
C HIS A 198 3.69 25.85 13.84
N VAL A 199 2.54 25.73 14.50
CA VAL A 199 2.03 24.46 14.99
C VAL A 199 1.41 23.68 13.83
N GLY A 200 1.86 22.43 13.65
CA GLY A 200 1.36 21.54 12.60
C GLY A 200 1.74 21.96 11.18
N VAL A 201 2.77 22.79 11.00
CA VAL A 201 3.27 23.24 9.68
C VAL A 201 4.65 22.63 9.43
N GLY A 202 4.82 22.01 8.27
CA GLY A 202 6.08 21.40 7.88
C GLY A 202 6.14 19.92 8.21
N TRP A 203 6.50 19.10 7.23
CA TRP A 203 6.90 17.71 7.47
C TRP A 203 8.27 17.66 8.17
N GLU A 204 8.43 16.71 9.10
CA GLU A 204 9.66 16.56 9.86
C GLU A 204 10.77 15.89 9.05
N TRP A 205 11.99 16.37 9.22
CA TRP A 205 13.18 15.74 8.66
C TRP A 205 13.49 14.41 9.33
N GLN A 206 14.17 13.54 8.59
CA GLN A 206 14.69 12.31 9.14
C GLN A 206 15.75 12.60 10.21
N LYS A 207 15.55 12.06 11.42
CA LYS A 207 16.45 12.24 12.57
C LYS A 207 17.14 10.94 13.02
N GLN A 208 16.74 9.80 12.47
CA GLN A 208 17.26 8.47 12.78
C GLN A 208 17.44 7.66 11.49
N ALA A 209 18.37 6.71 11.48
CA ALA A 209 18.63 5.83 10.35
C ALA A 209 19.19 4.48 10.83
N ASN A 210 18.59 3.40 10.35
CA ASN A 210 19.01 2.01 10.51
C ASN A 210 19.96 1.67 9.36
N THR A 211 21.15 1.19 9.71
CA THR A 211 22.17 0.72 8.76
C THR A 211 22.24 -0.81 8.71
N GLY A 212 21.25 -1.50 9.30
CA GLY A 212 21.21 -2.95 9.40
C GLY A 212 22.29 -3.50 10.33
N TYR A 213 22.63 -4.77 10.13
CA TYR A 213 23.67 -5.42 10.89
C TYR A 213 25.08 -5.08 10.39
N TRP A 214 25.97 -4.83 11.35
CA TRP A 214 27.40 -4.59 11.15
C TRP A 214 28.27 -5.76 11.63
N ARG A 215 27.63 -6.77 12.25
CA ARG A 215 28.20 -8.06 12.64
C ARG A 215 27.17 -9.14 12.36
N GLN A 216 27.64 -10.36 12.09
CA GLN A 216 26.77 -11.52 11.96
C GLN A 216 26.03 -11.79 13.28
N GLN A 217 24.83 -12.37 13.18
CA GLN A 217 24.08 -12.85 14.35
C GLN A 217 24.86 -13.91 15.11
N ASP A 218 24.60 -13.99 16.42
CA ASP A 218 25.14 -15.06 17.24
C ASP A 218 24.66 -16.41 16.71
N PRO A 219 25.55 -17.42 16.53
CA PRO A 219 25.18 -18.70 15.91
C PRO A 219 24.02 -19.45 16.59
N TRP A 220 23.83 -19.27 17.90
CA TRP A 220 22.74 -19.91 18.66
C TRP A 220 21.36 -19.31 18.38
N THR A 221 21.30 -18.14 17.73
CA THR A 221 20.07 -17.47 17.32
C THR A 221 19.64 -17.82 15.89
N LEU A 222 20.52 -18.46 15.10
CA LEU A 222 20.20 -18.85 13.72
C LEU A 222 19.14 -19.96 13.70
N PRO A 223 18.22 -19.95 12.71
CA PRO A 223 17.17 -20.95 12.63
C PRO A 223 17.72 -22.36 12.43
N GLN A 224 17.09 -23.34 13.09
CA GLN A 224 17.49 -24.75 13.02
C GLN A 224 16.38 -25.65 12.47
N SER A 225 16.75 -26.61 11.62
CA SER A 225 15.86 -27.64 11.10
C SER A 225 16.26 -29.00 11.65
N LYS A 226 15.27 -29.87 11.86
CA LYS A 226 15.49 -31.28 12.21
C LYS A 226 15.91 -32.13 11.00
N VAL A 227 15.95 -31.55 9.81
CA VAL A 227 16.27 -32.21 8.53
C VAL A 227 17.48 -31.53 7.90
N ALA A 228 18.34 -32.31 7.23
CA ALA A 228 19.46 -31.76 6.48
C ALA A 228 18.99 -31.00 5.23
N TYR A 229 19.85 -30.11 4.72
CA TYR A 229 19.60 -29.42 3.45
C TYR A 229 19.36 -30.41 2.30
N SER A 230 18.45 -30.04 1.41
CA SER A 230 18.16 -30.86 0.23
C SER A 230 19.33 -30.83 -0.76
N PRO A 231 19.53 -31.89 -1.58
CA PRO A 231 20.50 -31.83 -2.67
C PRO A 231 20.03 -30.86 -3.76
N PRO A 232 20.96 -30.19 -4.47
CA PRO A 232 20.61 -29.33 -5.58
C PRO A 232 20.08 -30.14 -6.79
N VAL A 233 19.15 -29.55 -7.55
CA VAL A 233 18.53 -30.19 -8.71
C VAL A 233 18.65 -29.25 -9.92
N ALA A 234 19.40 -29.68 -10.92
CA ALA A 234 19.56 -28.90 -12.16
C ALA A 234 18.30 -28.96 -13.03
N LYS A 235 17.92 -27.81 -13.57
CA LYS A 235 16.87 -27.69 -14.60
C LYS A 235 17.49 -27.70 -15.99
N PRO A 236 16.82 -28.29 -17.00
CA PRO A 236 17.25 -28.21 -18.39
C PRO A 236 17.43 -26.76 -18.86
N VAL A 237 18.44 -26.53 -19.70
CA VAL A 237 18.63 -25.24 -20.37
C VAL A 237 17.54 -25.08 -21.45
N PRO A 238 16.75 -24.01 -21.45
CA PRO A 238 15.79 -23.77 -22.52
C PRO A 238 16.48 -23.68 -23.88
N ASN A 239 15.98 -24.42 -24.87
CA ASN A 239 16.49 -24.36 -26.24
C ASN A 239 15.89 -23.14 -26.97
N ARG A 240 16.55 -21.98 -26.87
CA ARG A 240 16.15 -20.73 -27.54
C ARG A 240 17.18 -20.31 -28.58
N PRO A 241 16.77 -19.76 -29.74
CA PRO A 241 17.72 -19.19 -30.69
C PRO A 241 18.42 -17.98 -30.08
N ALA A 242 19.68 -17.74 -30.46
CA ALA A 242 20.48 -16.62 -29.96
C ALA A 242 19.80 -15.26 -30.20
N LEU A 243 19.10 -15.11 -31.33
CA LEU A 243 18.18 -14.01 -31.59
C LEU A 243 16.77 -14.56 -31.79
N GLN A 244 15.83 -14.06 -31.00
CA GLN A 244 14.41 -14.37 -31.12
C GLN A 244 13.68 -13.09 -31.57
N PRO A 245 13.04 -13.06 -32.76
CA PRO A 245 12.28 -11.90 -33.20
C PRO A 245 11.18 -11.53 -32.19
N THR A 246 11.13 -10.25 -31.81
CA THR A 246 10.09 -9.67 -30.93
C THR A 246 9.22 -8.66 -31.67
N GLY A 247 9.70 -8.13 -32.80
CA GLY A 247 8.98 -7.21 -33.66
C GLY A 247 9.79 -6.82 -34.89
N ALA A 248 9.25 -5.94 -35.73
CA ALA A 248 9.97 -5.43 -36.90
C ALA A 248 11.26 -4.72 -36.45
N GLY A 249 12.41 -5.21 -36.93
CA GLY A 249 13.70 -4.64 -36.55
C GLY A 249 14.11 -4.89 -35.09
N ARG A 250 13.46 -5.82 -34.37
CA ARG A 250 13.71 -6.07 -32.94
C ARG A 250 13.85 -7.56 -32.65
N TRP A 251 14.87 -7.91 -31.88
CA TRP A 251 15.12 -9.30 -31.45
C TRP A 251 15.58 -9.34 -30.00
N GLN A 252 15.00 -10.24 -29.20
CA GLN A 252 15.56 -10.60 -27.91
C GLN A 252 16.83 -11.42 -28.10
N ILE A 253 17.88 -11.08 -27.34
CA ILE A 253 19.16 -11.76 -27.31
C ILE A 253 19.16 -12.81 -26.20
N ASN A 254 19.35 -14.08 -26.57
CA ASN A 254 19.41 -15.23 -25.67
C ASN A 254 20.83 -15.84 -25.62
N GLY A 255 20.96 -17.06 -25.08
CA GLY A 255 22.23 -17.83 -25.12
C GLY A 255 23.30 -17.35 -24.14
N TRP A 256 22.90 -16.65 -23.08
CA TRP A 256 23.83 -16.08 -22.11
C TRP A 256 24.56 -17.15 -21.29
N GLN A 257 25.82 -16.86 -20.98
CA GLN A 257 26.68 -17.63 -20.09
C GLN A 257 27.13 -16.75 -18.92
N LEU A 258 27.33 -17.35 -17.75
CA LEU A 258 27.71 -16.69 -16.50
C LEU A 258 29.01 -17.27 -15.93
N ALA A 259 29.86 -16.41 -15.42
CA ALA A 259 30.96 -16.77 -14.53
C ALA A 259 31.17 -15.71 -13.43
N ALA A 260 31.69 -16.14 -12.28
CA ALA A 260 32.15 -15.23 -11.24
C ALA A 260 33.38 -14.45 -11.74
N ALA A 261 33.36 -13.12 -11.64
CA ALA A 261 34.46 -12.30 -12.15
C ALA A 261 35.83 -12.58 -11.52
N PRO A 262 35.95 -12.90 -10.20
CA PRO A 262 37.24 -13.27 -9.62
C PRO A 262 37.92 -14.48 -10.27
N GLU A 263 37.17 -15.34 -10.96
CA GLU A 263 37.66 -16.55 -11.62
C GLU A 263 38.11 -16.28 -13.08
N VAL A 264 37.77 -15.10 -13.62
CA VAL A 264 38.00 -14.75 -15.03
C VAL A 264 39.19 -13.80 -15.15
N LYS A 265 40.27 -14.27 -15.78
CA LYS A 265 41.50 -13.49 -15.98
C LYS A 265 41.43 -12.48 -17.14
N ALA A 266 40.55 -12.71 -18.11
CA ALA A 266 40.42 -11.86 -19.29
C ALA A 266 39.54 -10.64 -18.99
N GLY A 267 39.93 -9.46 -19.48
CA GLY A 267 39.10 -8.25 -19.39
C GLY A 267 37.98 -8.21 -20.45
N GLY A 268 37.04 -7.28 -20.30
CA GLY A 268 35.85 -7.16 -21.17
C GLY A 268 36.16 -7.04 -22.66
N ALA A 269 37.23 -6.33 -23.03
CA ALA A 269 37.67 -6.22 -24.43
C ALA A 269 38.18 -7.56 -25.03
N ALA A 270 38.71 -8.47 -24.21
CA ALA A 270 39.10 -9.79 -24.67
C ALA A 270 37.90 -10.77 -24.68
N LEU A 271 37.03 -10.68 -23.67
CA LEU A 271 35.84 -11.54 -23.54
C LEU A 271 34.79 -11.30 -24.64
N SER A 272 34.67 -10.06 -25.10
CA SER A 272 33.74 -9.65 -26.16
C SER A 272 34.29 -9.87 -27.58
N ARG A 273 35.36 -10.64 -27.78
CA ARG A 273 35.84 -11.02 -29.12
C ARG A 273 35.39 -12.42 -29.51
N SER A 274 35.19 -12.63 -30.80
CA SER A 274 34.99 -13.97 -31.37
C SER A 274 36.18 -14.88 -31.01
N GLY A 275 35.90 -16.15 -30.67
CA GLY A 275 36.89 -17.10 -30.18
C GLY A 275 37.34 -16.92 -28.72
N GLY A 276 36.83 -15.92 -27.98
CA GLY A 276 37.04 -15.81 -26.53
C GLY A 276 36.50 -17.04 -25.78
N SER A 277 37.34 -17.71 -24.99
CA SER A 277 36.96 -18.94 -24.28
C SER A 277 36.04 -18.66 -23.08
N ALA A 278 34.78 -19.09 -23.18
CA ALA A 278 33.84 -19.22 -22.06
C ALA A 278 33.86 -20.65 -21.45
N LYS A 279 34.96 -21.38 -21.64
CA LYS A 279 35.10 -22.75 -21.13
C LYS A 279 34.96 -22.76 -19.60
N GLY A 280 34.01 -23.56 -19.10
CA GLY A 280 33.70 -23.66 -17.66
C GLY A 280 32.64 -22.69 -17.15
N TRP A 281 32.12 -21.79 -18.00
CA TRP A 281 31.00 -20.91 -17.64
C TRP A 281 29.69 -21.70 -17.65
N VAL A 282 28.75 -21.30 -16.81
CA VAL A 282 27.43 -21.94 -16.73
C VAL A 282 26.43 -21.23 -17.65
N ALA A 283 25.45 -21.96 -18.19
CA ALA A 283 24.38 -21.35 -18.97
C ALA A 283 23.48 -20.49 -18.07
N ALA A 284 23.45 -19.18 -18.33
CA ALA A 284 22.75 -18.19 -17.54
C ALA A 284 21.26 -18.14 -17.85
N THR A 285 20.45 -17.83 -16.83
CA THR A 285 19.05 -17.49 -17.01
C THR A 285 18.94 -15.96 -17.18
N VAL A 286 18.64 -15.51 -18.40
CA VAL A 286 18.39 -14.10 -18.75
C VAL A 286 17.08 -14.03 -19.55
N PRO A 287 16.07 -13.24 -19.12
CA PRO A 287 16.03 -12.44 -17.89
C PRO A 287 16.15 -13.29 -16.62
N GLY A 288 16.90 -12.81 -15.63
CA GLY A 288 17.05 -13.49 -14.34
C GLY A 288 18.22 -12.98 -13.50
N THR A 289 18.40 -13.59 -12.34
CA THR A 289 19.43 -13.26 -11.36
C THR A 289 20.58 -14.27 -11.34
N VAL A 290 21.68 -13.90 -10.69
CA VAL A 290 22.81 -14.82 -10.45
C VAL A 290 22.33 -16.02 -9.64
N LEU A 291 21.57 -15.78 -8.57
CA LEU A 291 21.04 -16.84 -7.70
C LEU A 291 20.13 -17.78 -8.47
N GLN A 292 19.17 -17.24 -9.24
CA GLN A 292 18.29 -18.05 -10.08
C GLN A 292 19.10 -18.93 -11.04
N THR A 293 20.11 -18.36 -11.71
CA THR A 293 20.99 -19.12 -12.60
C THR A 293 21.65 -20.29 -11.88
N LEU A 294 22.24 -20.06 -10.71
CA LEU A 294 22.99 -21.09 -9.99
C LEU A 294 22.06 -22.18 -9.41
N VAL A 295 20.84 -21.83 -8.99
CA VAL A 295 19.80 -22.79 -8.60
C VAL A 295 19.34 -23.61 -9.82
N ASP A 296 19.01 -22.97 -10.95
CA ASP A 296 18.58 -23.64 -12.18
C ASP A 296 19.67 -24.55 -12.78
N ARG A 297 20.95 -24.31 -12.46
CA ARG A 297 22.08 -25.14 -12.89
C ARG A 297 22.49 -26.20 -11.86
N GLY A 298 21.76 -26.33 -10.75
CA GLY A 298 22.01 -27.35 -9.74
C GLY A 298 23.29 -27.12 -8.93
N VAL A 299 23.74 -25.87 -8.81
CA VAL A 299 24.86 -25.48 -7.93
C VAL A 299 24.36 -25.36 -6.49
N TYR A 300 23.18 -24.77 -6.31
CA TYR A 300 22.54 -24.59 -5.00
C TYR A 300 21.15 -25.24 -4.95
N PRO A 301 20.71 -25.70 -3.77
CA PRO A 301 19.35 -26.21 -3.59
C PRO A 301 18.32 -25.09 -3.70
N ASP A 302 17.05 -25.44 -3.93
CA ASP A 302 15.96 -24.47 -3.98
C ASP A 302 15.85 -23.73 -2.64
N PRO A 303 16.09 -22.39 -2.60
CA PRO A 303 16.08 -21.64 -1.34
C PRO A 303 14.70 -21.57 -0.70
N TYR A 304 13.63 -21.91 -1.43
CA TYR A 304 12.26 -21.84 -0.93
C TYR A 304 11.87 -23.03 -0.06
N TYR A 305 12.69 -24.09 0.01
CA TYR A 305 12.40 -25.27 0.81
C TYR A 305 13.21 -25.30 2.12
N GLY A 306 12.51 -25.42 3.24
CA GLY A 306 13.09 -25.52 4.58
C GLY A 306 14.03 -24.36 4.87
N LEU A 307 15.25 -24.68 5.28
CA LEU A 307 16.29 -23.68 5.52
C LEU A 307 17.34 -23.62 4.40
N ASN A 308 17.05 -24.15 3.21
CA ASN A 308 18.02 -24.24 2.11
C ASN A 308 18.67 -22.90 1.75
N ASN A 309 17.99 -21.76 1.94
CA ASN A 309 18.56 -20.44 1.73
C ASN A 309 19.84 -20.18 2.56
N LEU A 310 19.96 -20.77 3.76
CA LEU A 310 21.16 -20.66 4.61
C LEU A 310 22.37 -21.43 4.06
N LYS A 311 22.17 -22.36 3.13
CA LYS A 311 23.25 -23.13 2.50
C LYS A 311 23.98 -22.33 1.42
N ILE A 312 23.37 -21.23 0.97
CA ILE A 312 23.83 -20.43 -0.16
C ILE A 312 24.71 -19.28 0.37
N PRO A 313 25.91 -19.06 -0.18
CA PRO A 313 26.88 -18.14 0.41
C PRO A 313 26.56 -16.66 0.14
N GLU A 314 26.74 -15.82 1.16
CA GLU A 314 26.65 -14.35 1.05
C GLU A 314 27.72 -13.73 0.13
N SER A 315 28.73 -14.49 -0.32
CA SER A 315 29.68 -14.01 -1.31
C SER A 315 29.01 -13.66 -2.64
N LEU A 316 27.79 -14.18 -2.90
CA LEU A 316 27.09 -13.89 -4.15
C LEU A 316 26.73 -12.40 -4.30
N ALA A 317 26.46 -11.70 -3.20
CA ALA A 317 26.19 -10.26 -3.22
C ALA A 317 27.45 -9.39 -3.10
N ARG A 318 28.66 -9.98 -3.11
CA ARG A 318 29.93 -9.28 -2.78
C ARG A 318 31.02 -9.44 -3.84
N GLN A 319 30.65 -9.85 -5.04
CA GLN A 319 31.58 -10.03 -6.15
C GLN A 319 30.91 -9.69 -7.47
N ASP A 320 31.71 -9.32 -8.46
CA ASP A 320 31.19 -9.07 -9.81
C ASP A 320 30.97 -10.38 -10.58
N TYR A 321 30.22 -10.27 -11.67
CA TYR A 321 29.86 -11.36 -12.56
C TYR A 321 30.09 -10.98 -14.01
N TRP A 322 30.58 -11.93 -14.80
CA TRP A 322 30.60 -11.79 -16.25
C TRP A 322 29.44 -12.53 -16.89
N TYR A 323 28.71 -11.81 -17.71
CA TYR A 323 27.75 -12.35 -18.65
C TYR A 323 28.33 -12.27 -20.06
N ARG A 324 28.17 -13.33 -20.85
CA ARG A 324 28.63 -13.38 -22.25
C ARG A 324 27.61 -14.06 -23.13
N THR A 325 27.39 -13.52 -24.33
CA THR A 325 26.61 -14.19 -25.39
C THR A 325 27.16 -13.80 -26.75
N SER A 326 26.75 -14.51 -27.79
CA SER A 326 27.05 -14.16 -29.18
C SER A 326 25.87 -14.39 -30.10
N PHE A 327 25.85 -13.65 -31.20
CA PHE A 327 24.82 -13.73 -32.23
C PHE A 327 25.37 -13.29 -33.58
N THR A 328 24.64 -13.57 -34.64
CA THR A 328 24.88 -13.00 -35.97
C THR A 328 23.78 -12.00 -36.27
N VAL A 329 24.15 -10.83 -36.79
CA VAL A 329 23.19 -9.77 -37.14
C VAL A 329 22.31 -10.25 -38.29
N PRO A 330 20.98 -10.17 -38.16
CA PRO A 330 20.05 -10.56 -39.23
C PRO A 330 20.24 -9.71 -40.50
N ALA A 331 20.00 -10.29 -41.67
CA ALA A 331 20.14 -9.58 -42.96
C ALA A 331 19.22 -8.34 -43.05
N GLU A 332 18.08 -8.37 -42.39
CA GLU A 332 17.11 -7.26 -42.30
C GLU A 332 17.59 -6.05 -41.47
N ALA A 333 18.67 -6.20 -40.72
CA ALA A 333 19.37 -5.12 -40.02
C ALA A 333 20.54 -4.54 -40.85
N ALA A 334 20.83 -5.09 -42.02
CA ALA A 334 21.92 -4.60 -42.87
C ALA A 334 21.68 -3.14 -43.30
N GLY A 335 22.72 -2.31 -43.19
CA GLY A 335 22.68 -0.89 -43.54
C GLY A 335 21.90 0.00 -42.55
N LYS A 336 21.37 -0.57 -41.47
CA LYS A 336 20.70 0.16 -40.39
C LYS A 336 21.66 0.43 -39.24
N ARG A 337 21.31 1.40 -38.38
CA ARG A 337 21.93 1.56 -37.07
C ARG A 337 21.45 0.45 -36.15
N THR A 338 22.31 0.02 -35.24
CA THR A 338 22.00 -1.04 -34.28
C THR A 338 22.26 -0.58 -32.85
N THR A 339 21.24 -0.74 -32.00
CA THR A 339 21.30 -0.41 -30.57
C THR A 339 21.05 -1.68 -29.76
N LEU A 340 21.84 -1.88 -28.71
CA LEU A 340 21.56 -2.85 -27.66
C LEU A 340 20.75 -2.17 -26.55
N VAL A 341 19.63 -2.76 -26.18
CA VAL A 341 18.75 -2.28 -25.11
C VAL A 341 18.71 -3.33 -24.00
N PHE A 342 19.27 -2.98 -22.84
CA PHE A 342 19.16 -3.75 -21.61
C PHE A 342 17.95 -3.23 -20.83
N GLY A 343 16.92 -4.06 -20.66
CA GLY A 343 15.67 -3.65 -20.05
C GLY A 343 15.75 -3.36 -18.54
N GLY A 344 16.86 -3.73 -17.89
CA GLY A 344 17.06 -3.63 -16.44
C GLY A 344 18.21 -4.54 -15.98
N ILE A 345 19.16 -3.98 -15.24
CA ILE A 345 20.29 -4.69 -14.66
C ILE A 345 20.40 -4.27 -13.20
N ASN A 346 20.44 -5.24 -12.28
CA ASN A 346 20.72 -4.96 -10.88
C ASN A 346 22.19 -5.36 -10.61
N TYR A 347 23.11 -4.45 -10.27
CA TYR A 347 22.89 -3.05 -9.99
C TYR A 347 23.71 -2.10 -10.87
N ALA A 348 25.01 -2.33 -11.03
CA ALA A 348 25.84 -1.58 -11.96
C ALA A 348 26.40 -2.51 -13.04
N ALA A 349 26.60 -2.01 -14.25
CA ALA A 349 27.20 -2.80 -15.31
C ALA A 349 28.06 -2.01 -16.27
N GLU A 350 29.08 -2.67 -16.80
CA GLU A 350 29.92 -2.20 -17.90
C GLU A 350 29.77 -3.14 -19.11
N MET A 351 29.71 -2.57 -20.31
CA MET A 351 29.31 -3.30 -21.53
C MET A 351 30.39 -3.23 -22.60
N TRP A 352 30.68 -4.37 -23.21
CA TRP A 352 31.59 -4.50 -24.35
C TRP A 352 30.98 -5.31 -25.48
N VAL A 353 31.28 -4.89 -26.71
CA VAL A 353 30.92 -5.62 -27.93
C VAL A 353 32.10 -5.63 -28.88
N ASN A 354 32.43 -6.81 -29.42
CA ASN A 354 33.51 -6.99 -30.41
C ASN A 354 34.86 -6.39 -29.99
N GLY A 355 35.15 -6.38 -28.68
CA GLY A 355 36.35 -5.80 -28.09
C GLY A 355 36.32 -4.31 -27.81
N GLN A 356 35.21 -3.61 -28.09
CA GLN A 356 35.02 -2.19 -27.79
C GLN A 356 34.13 -2.00 -26.55
N ARG A 357 34.50 -1.08 -25.65
CA ARG A 357 33.66 -0.68 -24.52
C ARG A 357 32.57 0.27 -25.02
N LEU A 358 31.31 -0.04 -24.75
CA LEU A 358 30.18 0.80 -25.16
C LEU A 358 29.79 1.83 -24.10
N GLY A 359 29.92 1.48 -22.82
CA GLY A 359 29.52 2.35 -21.71
C GLY A 359 29.16 1.55 -20.46
N ASP A 360 28.46 2.23 -19.55
CA ASP A 360 27.99 1.68 -18.28
C ASP A 360 26.55 2.13 -17.96
N THR A 361 25.91 1.41 -17.05
CA THR A 361 24.59 1.72 -16.51
C THR A 361 24.54 1.39 -15.02
N ARG A 362 23.68 2.06 -14.26
CA ARG A 362 23.55 1.90 -12.80
C ARG A 362 22.12 2.14 -12.33
N GLY A 363 21.66 1.32 -11.40
CA GLY A 363 20.30 1.30 -10.87
C GLY A 363 19.47 0.19 -11.52
N ALA A 364 18.68 -0.52 -10.71
CA ALA A 364 17.94 -1.69 -11.14
C ALA A 364 16.88 -1.40 -12.21
N PHE A 365 16.35 -0.17 -12.23
CA PHE A 365 15.10 0.15 -12.93
C PHE A 365 15.29 0.94 -14.23
N ILE A 366 16.48 1.49 -14.47
CA ILE A 366 16.80 2.23 -15.70
C ILE A 366 17.19 1.30 -16.85
N ARG A 367 16.73 1.62 -18.06
CA ARG A 367 17.17 0.95 -19.29
C ARG A 367 18.57 1.40 -19.71
N GLY A 368 19.45 0.45 -20.01
CA GLY A 368 20.74 0.71 -20.65
C GLY A 368 20.62 0.65 -22.18
N GLN A 369 21.01 1.71 -22.90
CA GLN A 369 20.86 1.78 -24.37
C GLN A 369 22.18 2.18 -25.02
N PHE A 370 22.71 1.32 -25.90
CA PHE A 370 24.06 1.49 -26.47
C PHE A 370 24.07 1.21 -27.97
N ASP A 371 24.40 2.24 -28.75
CA ASP A 371 24.69 2.06 -30.17
C ASP A 371 26.01 1.31 -30.33
N PHE A 372 26.06 0.38 -31.28
CA PHE A 372 27.30 -0.31 -31.63
C PHE A 372 27.38 -0.53 -33.14
N THR A 373 28.60 -0.75 -33.64
CA THR A 373 28.82 -1.10 -35.05
C THR A 373 28.98 -2.62 -35.17
N PRO A 374 28.11 -3.30 -35.92
CA PRO A 374 28.20 -4.74 -36.07
C PRO A 374 29.37 -5.14 -36.98
N VAL A 375 29.94 -6.32 -36.73
CA VAL A 375 30.91 -6.96 -37.63
C VAL A 375 30.24 -8.07 -38.44
N ALA A 376 30.82 -8.40 -39.59
CA ALA A 376 30.37 -9.55 -40.38
C ALA A 376 30.57 -10.86 -39.59
N GLY A 377 29.55 -11.72 -39.60
CA GLY A 377 29.58 -13.00 -38.88
C GLY A 377 29.18 -12.86 -37.40
N GLU A 378 30.00 -13.41 -36.51
CA GLU A 378 29.73 -13.46 -35.07
C GLU A 378 30.00 -12.11 -34.41
N ASN A 379 29.01 -11.61 -33.67
CA ASN A 379 29.11 -10.49 -32.76
C ASN A 379 29.04 -11.02 -31.34
N VAL A 380 29.95 -10.60 -30.46
CA VAL A 380 30.05 -11.10 -29.08
C VAL A 380 29.86 -9.96 -28.10
N ILE A 381 28.96 -10.14 -27.15
CA ILE A 381 28.73 -9.22 -26.03
C ILE A 381 29.39 -9.81 -24.78
N ALA A 382 30.10 -8.97 -24.03
CA ALA A 382 30.47 -9.25 -22.65
C ALA A 382 29.96 -8.12 -21.74
N VAL A 383 29.36 -8.47 -20.62
CA VAL A 383 28.83 -7.54 -19.61
C VAL A 383 29.43 -7.90 -18.27
N ARG A 384 30.04 -6.93 -17.59
CA ARG A 384 30.44 -7.07 -16.19
C ARG A 384 29.32 -6.49 -15.34
N VAL A 385 28.68 -7.29 -14.52
CA VAL A 385 27.62 -6.87 -13.60
C VAL A 385 28.16 -6.87 -12.18
N SER A 386 28.00 -5.74 -11.49
CA SER A 386 28.36 -5.54 -10.08
C SER A 386 27.09 -5.46 -9.23
N PRO A 387 27.05 -6.18 -8.09
CA PRO A 387 25.99 -6.01 -7.07
C PRO A 387 25.89 -4.57 -6.55
N PRO A 388 24.80 -4.23 -5.82
CA PRO A 388 24.76 -3.03 -5.01
C PRO A 388 26.00 -2.94 -4.10
N PRO A 389 26.68 -1.79 -4.00
CA PRO A 389 27.93 -1.69 -3.24
C PRO A 389 27.75 -1.84 -1.73
N HIS A 390 26.52 -1.66 -1.21
CA HIS A 390 26.21 -1.82 0.22
C HIS A 390 25.21 -2.96 0.46
N PRO A 391 25.54 -4.24 0.18
CA PRO A 391 24.58 -5.35 0.24
C PRO A 391 24.11 -5.72 1.67
N GLY A 392 24.62 -5.04 2.70
CA GLY A 392 24.22 -5.24 4.10
C GLY A 392 24.62 -6.60 4.68
N ILE A 393 24.05 -6.92 5.84
CA ILE A 393 24.11 -8.25 6.46
C ILE A 393 22.68 -8.65 6.80
N PRO A 394 22.18 -9.77 6.27
CA PRO A 394 20.79 -10.15 6.47
C PRO A 394 20.56 -10.63 7.90
N HIS A 395 19.36 -10.36 8.42
CA HIS A 395 18.85 -11.02 9.61
C HIS A 395 18.20 -12.35 9.21
N GLU A 396 18.71 -13.46 9.74
CA GLU A 396 18.07 -14.76 9.65
C GLU A 396 17.05 -14.91 10.77
N GLN A 397 15.79 -14.98 10.37
CA GLN A 397 14.67 -15.04 11.28
C GLN A 397 14.61 -16.40 11.99
N SER A 398 14.26 -16.43 13.27
CA SER A 398 14.05 -17.67 14.05
C SER A 398 13.13 -17.42 15.23
N ILE A 399 12.70 -18.48 15.94
CA ILE A 399 11.91 -18.31 17.17
C ILE A 399 12.71 -17.51 18.22
N ALA A 400 14.02 -17.72 18.29
CA ALA A 400 14.88 -17.05 19.27
C ALA A 400 15.25 -15.60 18.88
N ALA A 401 15.48 -15.36 17.58
CA ALA A 401 15.90 -14.05 17.07
C ALA A 401 14.73 -13.11 16.74
N GLY A 402 13.54 -13.67 16.47
CA GLY A 402 12.39 -12.95 15.93
C GLY A 402 12.52 -12.66 14.44
N VAL A 403 11.82 -11.61 13.99
CA VAL A 403 11.77 -11.15 12.59
C VAL A 403 12.97 -10.28 12.17
N GLY A 404 13.70 -9.73 13.15
CA GLY A 404 14.74 -8.75 12.90
C GLY A 404 14.22 -7.36 12.54
N GLU A 405 15.15 -6.46 12.21
CA GLU A 405 14.83 -5.13 11.70
C GLU A 405 14.65 -5.22 10.18
N ASN A 406 13.73 -4.42 9.65
CA ASN A 406 13.50 -4.31 8.22
C ASN A 406 14.69 -3.64 7.54
N GLY A 407 15.21 -4.19 6.45
CA GLY A 407 16.24 -3.58 5.60
C GLY A 407 17.54 -3.21 6.29
N GLY A 408 18.24 -2.22 5.74
CA GLY A 408 19.55 -1.80 6.23
C GLY A 408 20.34 -0.97 5.22
N GLN A 409 21.64 -1.25 5.15
CA GLN A 409 22.61 -0.49 4.35
C GLN A 409 22.29 -0.48 2.85
N LEU A 410 21.57 -1.46 2.33
CA LEU A 410 21.20 -1.54 0.91
C LEU A 410 20.35 -0.34 0.47
N ALA A 411 19.61 0.29 1.38
CA ALA A 411 18.81 1.48 1.08
C ALA A 411 19.66 2.70 0.66
N ILE A 412 20.96 2.73 1.02
CA ILE A 412 21.92 3.77 0.59
C ILE A 412 22.00 3.85 -0.94
N ASP A 413 21.87 2.70 -1.60
CA ASP A 413 22.09 2.54 -3.03
C ASP A 413 20.89 3.03 -3.88
N GLY A 414 19.76 3.35 -3.25
CA GLY A 414 18.59 3.97 -3.89
C GLY A 414 17.82 2.99 -4.80
N PRO A 415 17.87 3.14 -6.14
CA PRO A 415 17.10 2.31 -7.09
C PRO A 415 17.55 0.84 -7.13
N THR A 416 17.18 0.05 -6.13
CA THR A 416 17.37 -1.41 -6.06
C THR A 416 16.25 -2.09 -5.26
N PHE A 417 16.27 -3.41 -5.17
CA PHE A 417 15.29 -4.21 -4.43
C PHE A 417 15.67 -4.28 -2.94
N VAL A 418 15.45 -3.20 -2.20
CA VAL A 418 15.93 -3.00 -0.81
C VAL A 418 15.53 -4.15 0.13
N ALA A 419 14.32 -4.69 -0.03
CA ALA A 419 13.83 -5.80 0.80
C ALA A 419 14.66 -7.10 0.68
N THR A 420 15.51 -7.23 -0.34
CA THR A 420 16.38 -8.40 -0.52
C THR A 420 17.52 -8.48 0.51
N GLU A 421 17.80 -7.41 1.27
CA GLU A 421 18.64 -7.51 2.47
C GLU A 421 17.96 -8.33 3.59
N GLY A 422 16.63 -8.39 3.58
CA GLY A 422 15.80 -9.01 4.60
C GLY A 422 14.74 -8.03 5.09
N TRP A 423 13.55 -8.53 5.35
CA TRP A 423 12.39 -7.79 5.83
C TRP A 423 11.50 -8.71 6.68
N ASP A 424 10.44 -8.17 7.28
CA ASP A 424 9.49 -8.92 8.11
C ASP A 424 8.59 -9.91 7.33
N TRP A 425 8.65 -9.94 5.99
CA TRP A 425 7.95 -10.88 5.10
C TRP A 425 8.84 -11.60 4.08
N ILE A 426 10.18 -11.41 4.15
CA ILE A 426 11.13 -12.04 3.23
C ILE A 426 12.51 -12.14 3.88
N PRO A 427 13.23 -13.27 3.78
CA PRO A 427 14.58 -13.38 4.29
C PRO A 427 15.56 -12.65 3.38
N GLY A 428 16.82 -12.53 3.82
CA GLY A 428 17.89 -12.07 2.96
C GLY A 428 18.06 -12.96 1.72
N ILE A 429 18.02 -12.37 0.53
CA ILE A 429 18.25 -13.05 -0.75
C ILE A 429 19.72 -12.93 -1.11
N ARG A 430 20.42 -14.06 -1.24
CA ARG A 430 21.89 -14.14 -1.15
C ARG A 430 22.68 -13.36 -2.20
N ASP A 431 22.08 -13.04 -3.34
CA ASP A 431 22.69 -12.22 -4.39
C ASP A 431 22.11 -10.81 -4.48
N ARG A 432 21.19 -10.44 -3.57
CA ARG A 432 20.42 -9.18 -3.60
C ARG A 432 19.75 -8.92 -4.96
N ASN A 433 19.34 -9.99 -5.63
CA ASN A 433 18.80 -10.00 -6.99
C ASN A 433 19.77 -9.41 -8.04
N THR A 434 21.08 -9.55 -7.85
CA THR A 434 22.08 -9.10 -8.84
C THR A 434 21.93 -9.89 -10.13
N GLY A 435 21.92 -9.22 -11.28
CA GLY A 435 21.86 -9.86 -12.59
C GLY A 435 21.18 -9.02 -13.66
N ILE A 436 21.07 -9.59 -14.86
CA ILE A 436 20.33 -9.02 -16.00
C ILE A 436 18.87 -9.48 -15.87
N TRP A 437 18.12 -8.80 -15.01
CA TRP A 437 16.79 -9.24 -14.56
C TRP A 437 15.65 -8.93 -15.56
N ARG A 438 15.92 -8.14 -16.60
CA ARG A 438 14.98 -7.88 -17.72
C ARG A 438 15.59 -8.30 -19.07
N PRO A 439 14.78 -8.45 -20.13
CA PRO A 439 15.28 -8.85 -21.45
C PRO A 439 16.37 -7.91 -22.00
N VAL A 440 17.24 -8.46 -22.85
CA VAL A 440 18.19 -7.70 -23.66
C VAL A 440 17.76 -7.80 -25.12
N GLU A 441 17.63 -6.66 -25.79
CA GLU A 441 17.18 -6.59 -27.18
C GLU A 441 18.25 -6.00 -28.10
N LEU A 442 18.29 -6.50 -29.34
CA LEU A 442 18.89 -5.84 -30.49
C LEU A 442 17.79 -5.07 -31.23
N VAL A 443 18.00 -3.77 -31.44
CA VAL A 443 17.09 -2.90 -32.20
C VAL A 443 17.82 -2.37 -33.43
N ALA A 444 17.23 -2.52 -34.62
CA ALA A 444 17.74 -2.01 -35.88
C ALA A 444 16.82 -0.92 -36.45
N HIS A 445 17.36 0.29 -36.61
CA HIS A 445 16.59 1.48 -37.02
C HIS A 445 17.40 2.39 -37.95
N GLY A 446 16.73 3.36 -38.57
CA GLY A 446 17.32 4.41 -39.40
C GLY A 446 17.97 5.53 -38.57
N ASP A 447 18.20 6.69 -39.18
CA ASP A 447 18.85 7.83 -38.51
C ASP A 447 17.99 8.49 -37.43
N VAL A 448 16.67 8.33 -37.49
CA VAL A 448 15.72 8.87 -36.51
C VAL A 448 15.00 7.75 -35.78
N ARG A 449 15.03 7.79 -34.45
CA ARG A 449 14.41 6.80 -33.56
C ARG A 449 13.24 7.42 -32.79
N ILE A 450 12.17 6.66 -32.60
CA ILE A 450 11.10 7.00 -31.66
C ILE A 450 11.55 6.60 -30.25
N LEU A 451 11.42 7.51 -29.30
CA LEU A 451 11.74 7.24 -27.89
C LEU A 451 10.50 6.67 -27.19
N ASP A 452 10.09 7.21 -26.04
CA ASP A 452 8.87 6.82 -25.33
C ASP A 452 7.76 7.83 -25.65
N PRO A 453 6.76 7.49 -26.50
CA PRO A 453 5.60 8.34 -26.72
C PRO A 453 4.79 8.56 -25.45
N GLN A 454 3.97 9.61 -25.42
CA GLN A 454 2.99 9.85 -24.37
C GLN A 454 1.62 10.03 -25.01
N ILE A 455 0.64 9.32 -24.46
CA ILE A 455 -0.76 9.40 -24.85
C ILE A 455 -1.54 9.94 -23.66
N VAL A 456 -2.15 11.11 -23.81
CA VAL A 456 -2.98 11.73 -22.76
C VAL A 456 -4.42 11.74 -23.23
N THR A 457 -5.32 11.25 -22.38
CA THR A 457 -6.76 11.22 -22.64
C THR A 457 -7.48 12.13 -21.68
N ASP A 458 -8.38 12.95 -22.20
CA ASP A 458 -9.14 13.95 -21.45
C ASP A 458 -10.63 13.83 -21.76
N LEU A 459 -11.46 13.71 -20.73
CA LEU A 459 -12.90 13.56 -20.87
C LEU A 459 -13.60 14.82 -20.39
N PRO A 460 -14.67 15.28 -21.06
CA PRO A 460 -15.46 16.41 -20.58
C PRO A 460 -16.41 15.96 -19.45
N LEU A 461 -15.87 15.49 -18.32
CA LEU A 461 -16.65 14.98 -17.20
C LEU A 461 -17.71 16.00 -16.72
N PRO A 462 -18.91 15.53 -16.33
CA PRO A 462 -19.30 14.13 -16.13
C PRO A 462 -19.67 13.38 -17.42
N ARG A 463 -19.59 14.02 -18.60
CA ARG A 463 -19.89 13.33 -19.86
C ARG A 463 -18.74 12.42 -20.24
N THR A 464 -19.11 11.24 -20.73
CA THR A 464 -18.21 10.18 -21.18
C THR A 464 -18.44 9.79 -22.64
N ASP A 465 -19.25 10.57 -23.36
CA ASP A 465 -19.62 10.38 -24.76
C ASP A 465 -18.54 10.85 -25.74
N SER A 466 -17.47 11.46 -25.25
CA SER A 466 -16.34 11.95 -26.04
C SER A 466 -15.05 11.98 -25.20
N ALA A 467 -13.90 11.80 -25.86
CA ALA A 467 -12.58 11.99 -25.27
C ALA A 467 -11.64 12.68 -26.26
N ASP A 468 -10.87 13.64 -25.77
CA ASP A 468 -9.80 14.30 -26.49
C ASP A 468 -8.48 13.55 -26.22
N VAL A 469 -7.77 13.16 -27.29
CA VAL A 469 -6.50 12.42 -27.23
C VAL A 469 -5.34 13.31 -27.66
N TYR A 470 -4.34 13.48 -26.82
CA TYR A 470 -3.13 14.25 -27.12
C TYR A 470 -1.94 13.29 -27.25
N LEU A 471 -1.13 13.47 -28.29
CA LEU A 471 0.04 12.64 -28.53
C LEU A 471 1.31 13.51 -28.49
N ASN A 472 2.23 13.17 -27.60
CA ASN A 472 3.60 13.70 -27.61
C ASN A 472 4.53 12.56 -28.02
N VAL A 473 5.23 12.70 -29.15
CA VAL A 473 6.13 11.66 -29.69
C VAL A 473 7.55 12.19 -29.68
N PRO A 474 8.34 11.92 -28.62
CA PRO A 474 9.76 12.27 -28.61
C PRO A 474 10.52 11.41 -29.61
N VAL A 475 11.42 12.05 -30.35
CA VAL A 475 12.25 11.43 -31.38
C VAL A 475 13.70 11.86 -31.19
N ARG A 476 14.64 10.97 -31.54
CA ARG A 476 16.08 11.27 -31.56
C ARG A 476 16.61 11.18 -32.97
N ASN A 477 17.18 12.27 -33.48
CA ASN A 477 17.91 12.31 -34.74
C ASN A 477 19.41 12.08 -34.48
N GLY A 478 19.88 10.88 -34.80
CA GLY A 478 21.28 10.47 -34.66
C GLY A 478 22.17 10.85 -35.86
N SER A 479 21.64 11.56 -36.85
CA SER A 479 22.44 12.10 -37.96
C SER A 479 23.12 13.42 -37.57
N ASN A 480 24.04 13.90 -38.40
CA ASN A 480 24.78 15.14 -38.17
C ASN A 480 24.08 16.40 -38.74
N ALA A 481 22.88 16.26 -39.29
CA ALA A 481 22.12 17.34 -39.90
C ALA A 481 20.67 17.32 -39.45
N ALA A 482 20.00 18.48 -39.57
CA ALA A 482 18.56 18.53 -39.36
C ALA A 482 17.84 17.69 -40.42
N ARG A 483 16.83 16.92 -40.02
CA ARG A 483 16.05 16.05 -40.91
C ARG A 483 14.58 16.44 -40.89
N ALA A 484 13.92 16.38 -42.04
CA ALA A 484 12.47 16.41 -42.10
C ALA A 484 11.94 15.02 -41.70
N VAL A 485 11.23 14.96 -40.57
CA VAL A 485 10.71 13.73 -39.99
C VAL A 485 9.19 13.79 -40.04
N THR A 486 8.57 12.84 -40.74
CA THR A 486 7.11 12.64 -40.68
C THR A 486 6.81 11.61 -39.62
N VAL A 487 6.11 11.99 -38.56
CA VAL A 487 5.59 11.04 -37.57
C VAL A 487 4.15 10.71 -37.94
N ARG A 488 3.81 9.42 -37.93
CA ARG A 488 2.46 8.89 -38.08
C ARG A 488 2.04 8.20 -36.80
N ALA A 489 0.79 8.39 -36.39
CA ALA A 489 0.19 7.66 -35.28
C ALA A 489 -1.16 7.09 -35.70
N THR A 490 -1.40 5.81 -35.39
CA THR A 490 -2.63 5.10 -35.76
C THR A 490 -3.15 4.22 -34.64
N PHE A 491 -4.44 4.33 -34.33
CA PHE A 491 -5.17 3.46 -33.39
C PHE A 491 -6.65 3.43 -33.79
N GLU A 492 -7.32 2.28 -33.72
CA GLU A 492 -8.78 2.11 -33.96
C GLU A 492 -9.42 3.02 -35.04
N GLY A 493 -8.86 3.03 -36.24
CA GLY A 493 -9.38 3.82 -37.37
C GLY A 493 -9.06 5.33 -37.30
N VAL A 494 -8.44 5.81 -36.23
CA VAL A 494 -7.78 7.12 -36.14
C VAL A 494 -6.41 7.04 -36.80
N SER A 495 -6.10 8.01 -37.66
CA SER A 495 -4.79 8.19 -38.26
C SER A 495 -4.47 9.67 -38.35
N VAL A 496 -3.29 10.05 -37.83
CA VAL A 496 -2.75 11.41 -37.90
C VAL A 496 -1.30 11.35 -38.34
N GLU A 497 -0.88 12.34 -39.12
CA GLU A 497 0.52 12.48 -39.51
C GLU A 497 0.97 13.95 -39.48
N LYS A 498 2.24 14.17 -39.13
CA LYS A 498 2.83 15.50 -39.04
C LYS A 498 4.29 15.46 -39.39
N THR A 499 4.71 16.36 -40.26
CA THR A 499 6.13 16.57 -40.59
C THR A 499 6.71 17.68 -39.74
N ALA A 500 7.86 17.43 -39.12
CA ALA A 500 8.64 18.42 -38.38
C ALA A 500 10.11 18.36 -38.77
N THR A 501 10.81 19.50 -38.72
CA THR A 501 12.27 19.53 -38.87
C THR A 501 12.91 19.28 -37.52
N ILE A 502 13.66 18.17 -37.39
CA ILE A 502 14.30 17.75 -36.15
C ILE A 502 15.81 17.95 -36.28
N ALA A 503 16.37 18.84 -35.48
CA ALA A 503 17.82 19.05 -35.38
C ALA A 503 18.54 17.78 -34.87
N PRO A 504 19.87 17.64 -35.06
CA PRO A 504 20.62 16.57 -34.41
C PRO A 504 20.37 16.55 -32.89
N GLY A 505 20.13 15.36 -32.33
CA GLY A 505 19.73 15.17 -30.94
C GLY A 505 18.23 14.94 -30.75
N ASP A 506 17.73 15.31 -29.56
CA ASP A 506 16.35 15.04 -29.14
C ASP A 506 15.38 16.13 -29.63
N GLY A 507 14.20 15.70 -30.07
CA GLY A 507 13.08 16.55 -30.48
C GLY A 507 11.75 15.91 -30.12
N VAL A 508 10.65 16.58 -30.42
CA VAL A 508 9.30 16.08 -30.14
C VAL A 508 8.31 16.53 -31.20
N VAL A 509 7.49 15.60 -31.68
CA VAL A 509 6.35 15.87 -32.56
C VAL A 509 5.07 15.76 -31.75
N ARG A 510 4.25 16.82 -31.78
CA ARG A 510 3.02 16.91 -30.97
C ARG A 510 1.79 16.97 -31.86
N PHE A 511 0.77 16.21 -31.46
CA PHE A 511 -0.56 16.18 -32.08
C PHE A 511 -1.61 16.57 -31.03
N THR A 512 -2.50 17.50 -31.39
CA THR A 512 -3.59 17.95 -30.53
C THR A 512 -4.94 17.76 -31.22
N PRO A 513 -6.04 17.57 -30.46
CA PRO A 513 -7.40 17.52 -31.00
C PRO A 513 -7.85 18.81 -31.72
N THR A 514 -7.18 19.94 -31.45
CA THR A 514 -7.42 21.21 -32.14
C THR A 514 -6.82 21.24 -33.54
N GLU A 515 -5.67 20.59 -33.75
CA GLU A 515 -5.01 20.47 -35.06
C GLU A 515 -5.57 19.27 -35.85
N PHE A 516 -5.90 18.17 -35.15
CA PHE A 516 -6.39 16.93 -35.73
C PHE A 516 -7.72 16.51 -35.11
N ALA A 517 -8.84 16.82 -35.78
CA ALA A 517 -10.18 16.52 -35.28
C ALA A 517 -10.43 15.01 -35.08
N GLN A 518 -9.66 14.14 -35.74
CA GLN A 518 -9.70 12.68 -35.58
C GLN A 518 -9.30 12.22 -34.17
N LEU A 519 -8.55 13.04 -33.43
CA LEU A 519 -8.16 12.78 -32.05
C LEU A 519 -9.27 13.12 -31.03
N ARG A 520 -10.42 13.61 -31.49
CA ARG A 520 -11.64 13.72 -30.68
C ARG A 520 -12.49 12.47 -30.89
N VAL A 521 -12.22 11.45 -30.07
CA VAL A 521 -12.88 10.14 -30.15
C VAL A 521 -14.31 10.26 -29.61
N ARG A 522 -15.30 9.86 -30.41
CA ARG A 522 -16.72 9.83 -30.01
C ARG A 522 -17.09 8.46 -29.49
N ASN A 523 -17.86 8.42 -28.40
CA ASN A 523 -18.28 7.20 -27.71
C ASN A 523 -17.10 6.23 -27.47
N PRO A 524 -16.00 6.69 -26.86
CA PRO A 524 -14.85 5.82 -26.62
C PRO A 524 -15.24 4.62 -25.76
N ARG A 525 -14.66 3.45 -26.06
CA ARG A 525 -14.61 2.33 -25.10
C ARG A 525 -13.71 2.79 -23.95
N LEU A 526 -14.28 2.93 -22.77
CA LEU A 526 -13.55 3.41 -21.59
C LEU A 526 -12.84 2.28 -20.88
N TRP A 527 -11.67 2.57 -20.34
CA TRP A 527 -11.04 1.70 -19.36
C TRP A 527 -11.69 1.91 -17.99
N TRP A 528 -12.11 0.82 -17.35
CA TRP A 528 -12.66 0.80 -15.99
C TRP A 528 -11.91 -0.17 -15.08
N PRO A 529 -11.79 0.16 -13.77
CA PRO A 529 -11.33 -0.80 -12.80
C PRO A 529 -12.34 -1.95 -12.62
N ASN A 530 -11.83 -3.10 -12.15
CA ASN A 530 -12.61 -4.32 -11.94
C ASN A 530 -13.88 -4.06 -11.09
N GLY A 531 -15.01 -4.55 -11.59
CA GLY A 531 -16.33 -4.37 -10.98
C GLY A 531 -17.09 -3.10 -11.39
N TYR A 532 -16.46 -2.18 -12.13
CA TYR A 532 -17.12 -0.97 -12.61
C TYR A 532 -17.42 -1.00 -14.12
N GLY A 533 -16.65 -1.71 -14.93
CA GLY A 533 -16.90 -1.85 -16.35
C GLY A 533 -15.80 -2.65 -17.03
N ASP A 534 -15.77 -2.62 -18.37
CA ASP A 534 -14.71 -3.28 -19.13
C ASP A 534 -13.39 -2.49 -19.02
N PRO A 535 -12.24 -3.17 -18.81
CA PRO A 535 -10.93 -2.54 -18.90
C PRO A 535 -10.52 -2.39 -20.38
N ALA A 536 -11.22 -1.54 -21.13
CA ALA A 536 -10.97 -1.38 -22.57
C ALA A 536 -9.57 -0.81 -22.86
N LEU A 537 -8.84 -1.48 -23.76
CA LEU A 537 -7.51 -1.09 -24.21
C LEU A 537 -7.49 -0.90 -25.74
N TYR A 538 -6.64 0.01 -26.19
CA TYR A 538 -6.40 0.37 -27.59
C TYR A 538 -4.94 0.09 -27.92
N ASP A 539 -4.69 -0.55 -29.06
CA ASP A 539 -3.35 -0.66 -29.62
C ASP A 539 -3.06 0.57 -30.48
N ILE A 540 -1.90 1.18 -30.27
CA ILE A 540 -1.43 2.32 -31.06
C ILE A 540 -0.07 2.02 -31.66
N ALA A 541 0.09 2.37 -32.93
CA ALA A 541 1.35 2.28 -33.65
C ALA A 541 1.83 3.68 -34.02
N PHE A 542 3.14 3.89 -33.88
CA PHE A 542 3.85 5.09 -34.30
C PHE A 542 4.91 4.72 -35.34
N GLU A 543 5.03 5.55 -36.37
CA GLU A 543 6.09 5.43 -37.38
C GLU A 543 6.81 6.77 -37.53
N ALA A 544 8.14 6.74 -37.60
CA ALA A 544 8.95 7.89 -37.98
C ALA A 544 9.48 7.65 -39.41
N VAL A 545 9.12 8.52 -40.35
CA VAL A 545 9.49 8.42 -41.76
C VAL A 545 10.45 9.55 -42.10
N VAL A 546 11.57 9.21 -42.73
CA VAL A 546 12.63 10.13 -43.19
C VAL A 546 12.95 9.80 -44.63
N ASP A 547 13.04 10.82 -45.49
CA ASP A 547 13.35 10.67 -46.92
C ASP A 547 12.43 9.65 -47.65
N GLY A 548 11.16 9.56 -47.22
CA GLY A 548 10.16 8.66 -47.78
C GLY A 548 10.22 7.21 -47.30
N ALA A 549 11.13 6.87 -46.39
CA ALA A 549 11.29 5.52 -45.83
C ALA A 549 11.06 5.50 -44.31
N VAL A 550 10.54 4.38 -43.79
CA VAL A 550 10.38 4.18 -42.33
C VAL A 550 11.76 4.08 -41.69
N SER A 551 12.04 5.01 -40.79
CA SER A 551 13.25 5.05 -39.97
C SER A 551 13.09 4.22 -38.70
N ASP A 552 11.95 4.33 -38.02
CA ASP A 552 11.67 3.54 -36.81
C ASP A 552 10.17 3.36 -36.59
N THR A 553 9.83 2.32 -35.83
CA THR A 553 8.46 1.99 -35.44
C THR A 553 8.37 1.71 -33.95
N HIS A 554 7.28 2.15 -33.34
CA HIS A 554 6.97 1.89 -31.93
C HIS A 554 5.50 1.45 -31.80
N GLN A 555 5.25 0.45 -30.98
CA GLN A 555 3.90 -0.01 -30.65
C GLN A 555 3.71 0.13 -29.15
N ASP A 556 2.50 0.53 -28.76
CA ASP A 556 2.12 0.73 -27.37
C ASP A 556 0.64 0.39 -27.20
N ARG A 557 0.20 0.25 -25.94
CA ARG A 557 -1.20 0.04 -25.58
C ARG A 557 -1.63 1.09 -24.56
N PHE A 558 -2.83 1.62 -24.70
CA PHE A 558 -3.37 2.59 -23.74
C PHE A 558 -4.86 2.39 -23.49
N GLY A 559 -5.37 2.96 -22.39
CA GLY A 559 -6.80 2.99 -22.08
C GLY A 559 -7.31 4.43 -22.03
N ILE A 560 -8.49 4.68 -22.59
CA ILE A 560 -9.17 5.98 -22.48
C ILE A 560 -9.90 6.03 -21.14
N ARG A 561 -9.43 6.89 -20.24
CA ARG A 561 -10.06 7.15 -18.94
C ARG A 561 -9.58 8.46 -18.34
N GLU A 562 -10.28 8.97 -17.35
CA GLU A 562 -9.83 10.09 -16.50
C GLU A 562 -9.77 9.67 -15.04
N VAL A 563 -8.79 10.19 -14.30
CA VAL A 563 -8.67 10.03 -12.85
C VAL A 563 -8.74 11.39 -12.18
N SER A 564 -9.49 11.47 -11.07
CA SER A 564 -9.46 12.62 -10.19
C SER A 564 -9.52 12.19 -8.72
N TYR A 565 -9.14 13.09 -7.82
CA TYR A 565 -8.93 12.77 -6.41
C TYR A 565 -9.72 13.72 -5.52
N ASP A 566 -10.57 13.16 -4.66
CA ASP A 566 -11.19 13.92 -3.56
C ASP A 566 -10.17 13.96 -2.40
N LEU A 567 -9.62 15.14 -2.13
CA LEU A 567 -8.55 15.39 -1.16
C LEU A 567 -8.95 16.49 -0.17
N SER A 568 -8.32 16.48 1.00
CA SER A 568 -8.27 17.66 1.88
C SER A 568 -6.94 18.37 1.67
N LEU A 569 -6.99 19.65 1.30
CA LEU A 569 -5.81 20.46 1.01
C LEU A 569 -5.91 21.81 1.72
N PHE A 570 -4.81 22.27 2.31
CA PHE A 570 -4.75 23.62 2.87
C PHE A 570 -4.62 24.66 1.76
N ASP A 571 -5.32 25.78 1.90
CA ASP A 571 -5.03 26.98 1.10
C ASP A 571 -3.96 27.85 1.77
N ARG A 572 -3.57 28.94 1.07
CA ARG A 572 -2.56 29.91 1.55
C ARG A 572 -2.97 30.63 2.82
N THR A 573 -4.27 30.65 3.16
CA THR A 573 -4.79 31.28 4.39
C THR A 573 -4.80 30.30 5.57
N GLY A 574 -4.38 29.06 5.38
CA GLY A 574 -4.37 28.04 6.43
C GLY A 574 -5.73 27.40 6.66
N LYS A 575 -6.70 27.61 5.77
CA LYS A 575 -7.98 26.92 5.79
C LYS A 575 -7.88 25.59 5.07
N LEU A 576 -8.42 24.54 5.69
CA LEU A 576 -8.52 23.21 5.09
C LEU A 576 -9.72 23.17 4.15
N ARG A 577 -9.51 22.72 2.91
CA ARG A 577 -10.53 22.65 1.86
C ARG A 577 -10.69 21.20 1.41
N ARG A 578 -11.93 20.71 1.39
CA ARG A 578 -12.27 19.46 0.70
C ARG A 578 -12.54 19.74 -0.78
N VAL A 579 -11.71 19.16 -1.66
CA VAL A 579 -11.74 19.45 -3.10
C VAL A 579 -11.58 18.19 -3.94
N ASN A 580 -12.16 18.19 -5.14
CA ASN A 580 -11.81 17.25 -6.19
C ASN A 580 -10.74 17.91 -7.08
N VAL A 581 -9.66 17.18 -7.37
CA VAL A 581 -8.54 17.65 -8.20
C VAL A 581 -8.45 16.81 -9.47
N GLN A 582 -8.59 17.47 -10.63
CA GLN A 582 -8.37 16.89 -11.95
C GLN A 582 -6.95 17.22 -12.43
N THR A 583 -6.03 16.27 -12.28
CA THR A 583 -4.60 16.45 -12.58
C THR A 583 -4.33 16.61 -14.07
N THR A 584 -5.04 15.87 -14.94
CA THR A 584 -4.92 15.98 -16.40
C THR A 584 -5.13 17.40 -16.91
N ASP A 585 -6.16 18.09 -16.42
CA ASP A 585 -6.44 19.50 -16.76
C ASP A 585 -5.29 20.44 -16.38
N GLY A 586 -4.70 20.23 -15.20
CA GLY A 586 -3.52 20.96 -14.75
C GLY A 586 -2.30 20.68 -15.63
N GLY A 587 -2.05 19.41 -15.94
CA GLY A 587 -0.94 18.96 -16.78
C GLY A 587 -1.00 19.50 -18.20
N LEU A 588 -2.17 19.44 -18.85
CA LEU A 588 -2.39 19.99 -20.20
C LEU A 588 -2.17 21.51 -20.24
N LYS A 589 -2.48 22.22 -19.14
CA LYS A 589 -2.21 23.66 -18.97
C LYS A 589 -0.82 23.96 -18.39
N ARG A 590 0.02 22.95 -18.18
CA ARG A 590 1.36 23.09 -17.57
C ARG A 590 1.32 23.86 -16.25
N THR A 591 0.35 23.54 -15.40
CA THR A 591 0.14 24.17 -14.09
C THR A 591 0.08 23.12 -12.97
N LYS A 592 1.02 23.19 -12.02
CA LYS A 592 0.96 22.38 -10.78
C LYS A 592 -0.17 22.90 -9.87
N LEU A 593 -1.04 21.99 -9.44
CA LEU A 593 -2.23 22.33 -8.62
C LEU A 593 -1.99 22.12 -7.12
N ILE A 594 -1.13 21.17 -6.77
CA ILE A 594 -0.85 20.75 -5.40
C ILE A 594 0.62 21.06 -5.09
N ASP A 595 0.88 21.57 -3.89
CA ASP A 595 2.20 21.78 -3.33
C ASP A 595 2.52 20.65 -2.35
N VAL A 596 3.47 19.81 -2.74
CA VAL A 596 3.90 18.61 -2.01
C VAL A 596 5.18 18.84 -1.21
N THR A 597 5.69 20.08 -1.18
CA THR A 597 6.92 20.40 -0.42
C THR A 597 6.73 20.11 1.06
N HIS A 598 7.83 19.87 1.77
CA HIS A 598 7.78 19.62 3.22
C HIS A 598 7.05 20.76 3.94
N THR A 599 7.29 22.01 3.56
CA THR A 599 6.64 23.19 4.14
C THR A 599 5.15 23.31 3.84
N ALA A 600 4.68 22.70 2.76
CA ALA A 600 3.28 22.69 2.36
C ALA A 600 2.48 21.54 2.98
N ILE A 601 3.16 20.52 3.48
CA ILE A 601 2.55 19.44 4.26
C ILE A 601 2.25 19.95 5.67
N LYS A 602 0.99 19.83 6.07
CA LYS A 602 0.44 20.39 7.30
C LYS A 602 -0.46 19.37 8.00
N GLN A 603 -0.58 19.49 9.33
CA GLN A 603 -1.45 18.66 10.14
C GLN A 603 -2.85 19.26 10.22
N SER A 604 -3.85 18.44 9.90
CA SER A 604 -5.24 18.63 10.27
C SER A 604 -5.54 17.88 11.59
N PRO A 605 -6.69 18.13 12.25
CA PRO A 605 -7.10 17.40 13.44
C PRO A 605 -7.20 15.87 13.27
N THR A 606 -7.38 15.39 12.05
CA THR A 606 -7.65 13.99 11.74
C THR A 606 -6.57 13.32 10.87
N GLY A 607 -5.47 14.02 10.55
CA GLY A 607 -4.36 13.46 9.77
C GLY A 607 -3.47 14.52 9.12
N TRP A 608 -2.62 14.12 8.19
CA TRP A 608 -1.74 15.03 7.44
C TRP A 608 -2.28 15.32 6.04
N THR A 609 -2.03 16.51 5.52
CA THR A 609 -2.48 16.94 4.20
C THR A 609 -1.46 17.85 3.52
N GLU A 610 -1.44 17.83 2.19
CA GLU A 610 -0.72 18.79 1.35
C GLU A 610 -1.45 20.15 1.28
N SER A 611 -0.88 21.09 0.53
CA SER A 611 -1.51 22.39 0.26
C SER A 611 -1.82 22.56 -1.22
N LEU A 612 -2.73 23.47 -1.55
CA LEU A 612 -2.91 23.97 -2.91
C LEU A 612 -1.77 24.93 -3.26
N THR A 613 -1.31 24.90 -4.50
CA THR A 613 -0.51 26.01 -5.04
C THR A 613 -1.40 27.25 -5.23
N ALA A 614 -0.79 28.43 -5.37
CA ALA A 614 -1.54 29.65 -5.70
C ALA A 614 -2.37 29.51 -6.99
N ALA A 615 -1.86 28.76 -7.97
CA ALA A 615 -2.59 28.44 -9.19
C ALA A 615 -3.72 27.44 -8.92
N GLY A 616 -3.47 26.40 -8.13
CA GLY A 616 -4.46 25.41 -7.72
C GLY A 616 -5.69 26.02 -7.05
N GLU A 617 -5.52 27.00 -6.17
CA GLU A 617 -6.66 27.68 -5.51
C GLU A 617 -7.65 28.35 -6.45
N SER A 618 -7.19 28.79 -7.62
CA SER A 618 -7.97 29.53 -8.62
C SER A 618 -8.27 28.72 -9.89
N SER A 619 -7.75 27.49 -9.96
CA SER A 619 -7.90 26.63 -11.14
C SER A 619 -9.30 26.02 -11.21
N PRO A 620 -9.94 25.98 -12.40
CA PRO A 620 -11.20 25.25 -12.58
C PRO A 620 -11.05 23.73 -12.41
N ALA A 621 -9.82 23.21 -12.46
CA ALA A 621 -9.49 21.81 -12.22
C ALA A 621 -9.55 21.42 -10.73
N VAL A 622 -9.75 22.39 -9.83
CA VAL A 622 -9.91 22.19 -8.39
C VAL A 622 -11.31 22.64 -8.00
N THR A 623 -12.21 21.67 -7.78
CA THR A 623 -13.62 21.95 -7.47
C THR A 623 -13.93 21.61 -6.01
N ALA A 624 -14.76 22.42 -5.35
CA ALA A 624 -15.15 22.15 -3.96
C ALA A 624 -16.10 20.95 -3.87
N ILE A 625 -15.94 20.12 -2.83
CA ILE A 625 -16.86 19.01 -2.54
C ILE A 625 -17.69 19.39 -1.32
N GLY A 626 -19.02 19.29 -1.44
CA GLY A 626 -19.96 19.66 -0.38
C GLY A 626 -20.44 18.51 0.52
N ASP A 627 -20.00 17.27 0.25
CA ASP A 627 -20.44 16.08 0.98
C ASP A 627 -19.61 15.81 2.25
N ASP A 628 -20.24 15.19 3.26
CA ASP A 628 -19.59 14.67 4.47
C ASP A 628 -18.77 13.41 4.16
N LEU A 629 -17.58 13.61 3.57
CA LEU A 629 -16.58 12.57 3.33
C LEU A 629 -15.61 12.43 4.52
N PRO A 630 -14.94 11.28 4.68
CA PRO A 630 -13.90 11.15 5.70
C PRO A 630 -12.72 12.08 5.39
N GLU A 631 -12.60 13.17 6.16
CA GLU A 631 -11.45 14.08 6.13
C GLU A 631 -10.33 13.55 7.05
N PRO A 632 -9.05 13.57 6.60
CA PRO A 632 -8.54 14.11 5.34
C PRO A 632 -8.45 13.10 4.20
N HIS A 633 -9.06 11.93 4.32
CA HIS A 633 -8.68 10.76 3.54
C HIS A 633 -9.06 10.83 2.05
N LEU A 634 -8.19 10.28 1.21
CA LEU A 634 -8.32 10.15 -0.24
C LEU A 634 -9.62 9.46 -0.63
N THR A 635 -10.31 9.95 -1.65
CA THR A 635 -11.22 9.11 -2.45
C THR A 635 -10.84 9.20 -3.92
N ILE A 636 -10.66 8.05 -4.57
CA ILE A 636 -10.30 7.96 -5.98
C ILE A 636 -11.57 8.01 -6.83
N ARG A 637 -11.53 8.75 -7.93
CA ARG A 637 -12.53 8.69 -9.00
C ARG A 637 -11.91 8.22 -10.29
N VAL A 638 -12.64 7.36 -11.01
CA VAL A 638 -12.32 7.00 -12.39
C VAL A 638 -13.54 7.35 -13.24
N ASN A 639 -13.33 8.11 -14.31
CA ASN A 639 -14.38 8.62 -15.20
C ASN A 639 -15.51 9.33 -14.43
N GLY A 640 -15.15 10.09 -13.38
CA GLY A 640 -16.08 10.83 -12.51
C GLY A 640 -16.77 10.02 -11.40
N VAL A 641 -16.66 8.68 -11.42
CA VAL A 641 -17.31 7.78 -10.45
C VAL A 641 -16.36 7.47 -9.29
N ARG A 642 -16.83 7.63 -8.04
CA ARG A 642 -16.08 7.23 -6.83
C ARG A 642 -15.83 5.71 -6.83
N ILE A 643 -14.60 5.28 -6.58
CA ILE A 643 -14.22 3.87 -6.58
C ILE A 643 -14.02 3.37 -5.16
N ALA A 644 -14.85 2.41 -4.72
CA ALA A 644 -14.61 1.67 -3.48
C ALA A 644 -13.33 0.84 -3.65
N ALA A 645 -12.21 1.36 -3.15
CA ALA A 645 -10.90 0.78 -3.34
C ALA A 645 -10.71 -0.46 -2.44
N ARG A 646 -10.58 -1.63 -3.07
CA ARG A 646 -10.47 -2.93 -2.42
C ARG A 646 -9.28 -3.65 -3.01
N GLY A 647 -8.31 -3.98 -2.19
CA GLY A 647 -7.09 -4.59 -2.72
C GLY A 647 -6.07 -4.90 -1.66
N GLY A 648 -4.82 -4.91 -2.04
CA GLY A 648 -3.72 -5.05 -1.10
C GLY A 648 -2.37 -4.73 -1.70
N ASN A 649 -1.37 -4.89 -0.85
CA ASN A 649 0.01 -4.63 -1.18
C ASN A 649 0.61 -5.83 -1.89
N TRP A 650 1.46 -5.49 -2.85
CA TRP A 650 2.33 -6.40 -3.57
C TRP A 650 3.75 -5.97 -3.25
N GLY A 651 4.37 -6.66 -2.29
CA GLY A 651 5.72 -6.35 -1.81
C GLY A 651 6.75 -6.56 -2.92
N MET A 652 6.82 -7.77 -3.45
CA MET A 652 7.64 -8.14 -4.61
C MET A 652 6.99 -9.32 -5.34
N ASP A 653 7.11 -9.34 -6.66
CA ASP A 653 6.73 -10.43 -7.57
C ASP A 653 7.21 -11.80 -7.08
N ASP A 654 8.52 -12.06 -7.02
CA ASP A 654 9.15 -13.32 -6.63
C ASP A 654 10.51 -13.02 -5.99
N ALA A 655 10.84 -13.70 -4.89
CA ALA A 655 12.06 -13.47 -4.13
C ALA A 655 13.35 -13.67 -4.93
N MET A 656 13.34 -14.43 -6.04
CA MET A 656 14.49 -14.61 -6.94
C MET A 656 14.34 -13.86 -8.27
N LYS A 657 13.30 -13.05 -8.45
CA LYS A 657 12.91 -12.38 -9.70
C LYS A 657 12.64 -13.34 -10.87
N ARG A 658 11.99 -14.47 -10.59
CA ARG A 658 11.50 -15.40 -11.62
C ARG A 658 10.18 -14.92 -12.20
N VAL A 659 10.25 -13.89 -13.05
CA VAL A 659 9.05 -13.18 -13.51
C VAL A 659 8.83 -13.38 -15.00
N SER A 660 7.59 -13.67 -15.37
CA SER A 660 7.08 -13.65 -16.73
C SER A 660 5.58 -13.36 -16.72
N TYR A 661 5.03 -12.96 -17.86
CA TYR A 661 3.59 -12.78 -18.03
C TYR A 661 2.83 -14.06 -17.62
N ASP A 662 3.25 -15.23 -18.12
CA ASP A 662 2.60 -16.52 -17.80
C ASP A 662 2.66 -16.88 -16.32
N TRP A 663 3.71 -16.46 -15.61
CA TRP A 663 3.86 -16.70 -14.17
C TRP A 663 2.99 -15.75 -13.34
N LEU A 664 2.90 -14.47 -13.74
CA LEU A 664 2.08 -13.47 -13.04
C LEU A 664 0.57 -13.60 -13.33
N LYS A 665 0.20 -14.01 -14.55
CA LYS A 665 -1.20 -14.06 -15.03
C LYS A 665 -2.14 -14.79 -14.05
N PRO A 666 -1.79 -15.94 -13.45
CA PRO A 666 -2.63 -16.58 -12.46
C PRO A 666 -2.94 -15.75 -11.21
N PHE A 667 -1.97 -14.98 -10.69
CA PHE A 667 -2.18 -14.14 -9.50
C PHE A 667 -3.13 -12.97 -9.80
N PHE A 668 -2.98 -12.33 -10.97
CA PHE A 668 -3.90 -11.28 -11.41
C PHE A 668 -5.32 -11.80 -11.62
N ARG A 669 -5.47 -13.00 -12.17
CA ARG A 669 -6.76 -13.68 -12.25
C ARG A 669 -7.35 -13.94 -10.86
N LEU A 670 -6.56 -14.42 -9.91
CA LEU A 670 -7.01 -14.63 -8.52
C LEU A 670 -7.49 -13.32 -7.88
N GLN A 671 -6.76 -12.21 -8.04
CA GLN A 671 -7.16 -10.89 -7.56
C GLN A 671 -8.49 -10.43 -8.19
N LYS A 672 -8.62 -10.55 -9.52
CA LYS A 672 -9.84 -10.20 -10.26
C LYS A 672 -11.04 -11.03 -9.79
N GLU A 673 -10.88 -12.34 -9.65
CA GLU A 673 -11.93 -13.25 -9.16
C GLU A 673 -12.25 -13.05 -7.67
N ALA A 674 -11.35 -12.46 -6.90
CA ALA A 674 -11.60 -12.01 -5.52
C ALA A 674 -12.23 -10.61 -5.45
N ASN A 675 -12.68 -10.05 -6.59
CA ASN A 675 -13.30 -8.73 -6.71
C ASN A 675 -12.41 -7.56 -6.22
N MET A 676 -11.09 -7.78 -6.18
CA MET A 676 -10.11 -6.73 -5.94
C MET A 676 -10.05 -5.80 -7.14
N ASN A 677 -9.73 -4.54 -6.91
CA ASN A 677 -9.58 -3.53 -7.96
C ASN A 677 -8.38 -2.61 -7.72
N VAL A 678 -7.59 -2.83 -6.67
CA VAL A 678 -6.35 -2.08 -6.40
C VAL A 678 -5.19 -3.03 -6.04
N ILE A 679 -4.02 -2.72 -6.56
CA ILE A 679 -2.73 -3.22 -6.12
C ILE A 679 -1.90 -2.01 -5.69
N ARG A 680 -1.33 -2.05 -4.48
CA ARG A 680 -0.23 -1.15 -4.13
C ARG A 680 1.10 -1.82 -4.44
N ASN A 681 1.84 -1.26 -5.39
CA ASN A 681 3.20 -1.68 -5.71
C ASN A 681 4.16 -1.09 -4.68
N TRP A 682 4.27 -1.78 -3.54
CA TRP A 682 5.01 -1.31 -2.38
C TRP A 682 6.50 -1.17 -2.72
N MET A 683 7.08 -0.02 -2.36
CA MET A 683 8.45 0.39 -2.71
C MET A 683 8.81 0.26 -4.21
N GLY A 684 7.84 0.16 -5.13
CA GLY A 684 8.11 0.09 -6.57
C GLY A 684 8.90 -1.15 -7.00
N ASN A 685 8.88 -2.24 -6.23
CA ASN A 685 9.68 -3.44 -6.51
C ASN A 685 9.24 -4.18 -7.77
N ASN A 686 8.05 -3.91 -8.28
CA ASN A 686 7.52 -4.48 -9.52
C ASN A 686 7.58 -3.38 -10.58
N SER A 687 8.43 -3.55 -11.59
CA SER A 687 8.67 -2.53 -12.63
C SER A 687 8.96 -3.20 -13.96
N GLU A 688 8.32 -4.33 -14.18
CA GLU A 688 8.29 -5.10 -15.41
C GLU A 688 7.01 -4.79 -16.20
N GLU A 689 7.12 -4.82 -17.52
CA GLU A 689 6.01 -4.59 -18.45
C GLU A 689 4.83 -5.52 -18.17
N GLU A 690 5.14 -6.79 -17.91
CA GLU A 690 4.18 -7.85 -17.72
C GLU A 690 3.26 -7.60 -16.51
N PHE A 691 3.75 -6.91 -15.48
CA PHE A 691 2.96 -6.54 -14.31
C PHE A 691 1.92 -5.47 -14.66
N TYR A 692 2.32 -4.43 -15.38
CA TYR A 692 1.40 -3.35 -15.75
C TYR A 692 0.43 -3.77 -16.86
N ASP A 693 0.87 -4.58 -17.83
CA ASP A 693 0.01 -5.20 -18.84
C ASP A 693 -1.11 -6.02 -18.19
N LEU A 694 -0.75 -6.89 -17.25
CA LEU A 694 -1.73 -7.69 -16.53
C LEU A 694 -2.66 -6.82 -15.67
N ALA A 695 -2.14 -5.76 -15.07
CA ALA A 695 -2.96 -4.81 -14.32
C ALA A 695 -3.98 -4.09 -15.22
N ASP A 696 -3.54 -3.65 -16.40
CA ASP A 696 -4.38 -3.02 -17.41
C ASP A 696 -5.50 -3.96 -17.87
N GLU A 697 -5.15 -5.19 -18.25
CA GLU A 697 -6.07 -6.21 -18.78
C GLU A 697 -7.10 -6.69 -17.75
N HIS A 698 -6.72 -6.68 -16.47
CA HIS A 698 -7.59 -7.14 -15.38
C HIS A 698 -8.37 -6.01 -14.70
N GLY A 699 -8.14 -4.75 -15.08
CA GLY A 699 -8.75 -3.60 -14.42
C GLY A 699 -8.25 -3.41 -12.98
N MET A 700 -6.98 -3.74 -12.72
CA MET A 700 -6.35 -3.51 -11.42
C MET A 700 -5.72 -2.13 -11.39
N MET A 701 -6.22 -1.24 -10.54
CA MET A 701 -5.59 0.05 -10.29
C MET A 701 -4.26 -0.15 -9.56
N VAL A 702 -3.18 0.48 -10.02
CA VAL A 702 -1.86 0.43 -9.38
C VAL A 702 -1.59 1.75 -8.66
N LEU A 703 -1.38 1.68 -7.35
CA LEU A 703 -0.77 2.76 -6.58
C LEU A 703 0.73 2.49 -6.52
N ASN A 704 1.54 3.30 -7.19
CA ASN A 704 2.92 2.99 -7.49
C ASN A 704 3.91 3.76 -6.60
N ASP A 705 4.59 3.08 -5.70
CA ASP A 705 5.67 3.67 -4.92
C ASP A 705 6.98 3.77 -5.72
N PHE A 706 7.86 4.69 -5.33
CA PHE A 706 9.30 4.63 -5.64
C PHE A 706 10.07 3.92 -4.52
N TRP A 707 11.35 3.64 -4.76
CA TRP A 707 12.19 2.70 -4.02
C TRP A 707 12.70 3.22 -2.66
N GLN A 708 11.78 3.74 -1.82
CA GLN A 708 12.08 4.26 -0.48
C GLN A 708 11.06 3.80 0.57
N SER A 709 11.57 3.54 1.76
CA SER A 709 10.90 3.10 2.99
C SER A 709 11.92 3.28 4.11
N THR A 710 11.69 3.47 5.40
CA THR A 710 10.57 4.02 6.21
C THR A 710 11.13 5.23 6.95
N GLN A 711 10.39 6.34 7.10
CA GLN A 711 10.88 7.57 7.74
C GLN A 711 11.39 7.33 9.16
N ASN A 712 12.53 7.93 9.51
CA ASN A 712 13.18 7.77 10.83
C ASN A 712 13.58 6.33 11.17
N PHE A 713 13.49 5.42 10.22
CA PHE A 713 13.84 4.04 10.43
C PHE A 713 14.91 3.61 9.46
N GLN A 714 14.71 3.64 8.13
CA GLN A 714 15.76 3.25 7.17
C GLN A 714 16.70 4.39 6.83
N VAL A 715 17.95 4.07 6.48
CA VAL A 715 18.87 5.04 5.88
C VAL A 715 18.37 5.55 4.51
N GLU A 716 18.66 6.81 4.20
CA GLU A 716 18.23 7.46 2.94
C GLU A 716 19.16 7.13 1.77
N PRO A 717 18.65 7.10 0.52
CA PRO A 717 19.47 7.07 -0.68
C PRO A 717 20.45 8.25 -0.74
N GLN A 718 21.73 7.95 -0.96
CA GLN A 718 22.79 8.97 -0.94
C GLN A 718 23.03 9.66 -2.29
N ASP A 719 22.56 9.08 -3.39
CA ASP A 719 22.71 9.63 -4.74
C ASP A 719 21.32 9.99 -5.33
N PRO A 720 20.82 11.22 -5.06
CA PRO A 720 19.52 11.65 -5.57
C PRO A 720 19.49 11.77 -7.09
N GLU A 721 20.61 12.09 -7.74
CA GLU A 721 20.66 12.20 -9.20
C GLU A 721 20.45 10.83 -9.85
N LEU A 722 21.14 9.80 -9.36
CA LEU A 722 20.95 8.42 -9.81
C LEU A 722 19.51 7.94 -9.59
N PHE A 723 18.94 8.23 -8.41
CA PHE A 723 17.56 7.88 -8.08
C PHE A 723 16.58 8.54 -9.06
N LEU A 724 16.69 9.86 -9.25
CA LEU A 724 15.80 10.61 -10.14
C LEU A 724 15.98 10.21 -11.61
N LYS A 725 17.19 9.85 -12.04
CA LYS A 725 17.43 9.33 -13.40
C LYS A 725 16.69 8.03 -13.64
N ASN A 726 16.72 7.11 -12.67
CA ASN A 726 15.95 5.87 -12.75
C ASN A 726 14.45 6.18 -12.74
N ALA A 727 13.98 7.06 -11.84
CA ALA A 727 12.56 7.40 -11.73
C ALA A 727 12.00 8.02 -13.03
N ARG A 728 12.76 8.92 -13.67
CA ARG A 728 12.37 9.52 -14.96
C ARG A 728 12.25 8.48 -16.09
N ASP A 729 13.15 7.50 -16.15
CA ASP A 729 13.04 6.40 -17.14
C ASP A 729 11.80 5.53 -16.86
N THR A 730 11.56 5.17 -15.58
CA THR A 730 10.38 4.40 -15.17
C THR A 730 9.07 5.12 -15.50
N ILE A 731 8.95 6.42 -15.18
CA ILE A 731 7.74 7.21 -15.49
C ILE A 731 7.56 7.29 -17.01
N ALA A 732 8.61 7.64 -17.76
CA ALA A 732 8.51 7.80 -19.21
C ALA A 732 8.08 6.51 -19.90
N ARG A 733 8.60 5.37 -19.43
CA ARG A 733 8.28 4.05 -19.94
C ARG A 733 6.85 3.60 -19.66
N TYR A 734 6.35 3.81 -18.43
CA TYR A 734 5.11 3.15 -17.98
C TYR A 734 3.89 4.06 -17.85
N ARG A 735 4.02 5.38 -18.06
CA ARG A 735 2.91 6.35 -17.91
C ARG A 735 1.67 6.11 -18.79
N ASN A 736 1.79 5.34 -19.88
CA ASN A 736 0.67 5.06 -20.78
C ASN A 736 -0.24 3.93 -20.27
N HIS A 737 0.19 3.17 -19.26
CA HIS A 737 -0.65 2.16 -18.60
C HIS A 737 -1.82 2.81 -17.85
N PRO A 738 -3.09 2.57 -18.25
CA PRO A 738 -4.25 3.06 -17.51
C PRO A 738 -4.36 2.45 -16.12
N SER A 739 -3.72 1.33 -15.79
CA SER A 739 -3.74 0.78 -14.43
C SER A 739 -3.12 1.72 -13.42
N ILE A 740 -2.00 2.40 -13.71
CA ILE A 740 -1.35 3.31 -12.76
C ILE A 740 -2.31 4.45 -12.42
N ILE A 741 -2.66 4.67 -11.15
CA ILE A 741 -3.60 5.72 -10.72
C ILE A 741 -2.90 6.83 -9.93
N LEU A 742 -1.79 6.53 -9.28
CA LEU A 742 -1.15 7.40 -8.29
C LEU A 742 0.32 7.05 -8.17
N TRP A 743 1.17 8.06 -8.00
CA TRP A 743 2.59 7.91 -7.70
C TRP A 743 2.87 8.28 -6.24
N PHE A 744 3.57 7.41 -5.52
CA PHE A 744 4.01 7.63 -4.15
C PHE A 744 5.52 7.82 -4.08
N GLY A 745 5.97 8.84 -3.34
CA GLY A 745 7.41 9.08 -3.12
C GLY A 745 8.06 8.02 -2.23
N ARG A 746 7.40 7.67 -1.11
CA ARG A 746 7.99 6.81 -0.06
C ARG A 746 6.95 6.05 0.76
N ASN A 747 7.31 4.82 1.13
CA ASN A 747 6.65 4.06 2.19
C ASN A 747 6.88 4.66 3.58
N GLU A 748 5.80 4.86 4.34
CA GLU A 748 5.85 5.28 5.74
C GLU A 748 6.67 6.55 6.00
N GLY A 749 6.50 7.56 5.14
CA GLY A 749 7.32 8.77 5.20
C GLY A 749 7.06 9.77 4.09
N VAL A 750 7.93 10.76 3.98
CA VAL A 750 8.06 11.64 2.81
C VAL A 750 9.55 11.65 2.46
N PRO A 751 9.96 11.51 1.18
CA PRO A 751 11.37 11.64 0.81
C PRO A 751 11.94 12.98 1.29
N TYR A 752 13.25 13.07 1.52
CA TYR A 752 13.87 14.38 1.77
C TYR A 752 13.70 15.30 0.54
N PRO A 753 13.73 16.64 0.70
CA PRO A 753 13.28 17.60 -0.31
C PRO A 753 13.86 17.42 -1.71
N ALA A 754 15.17 17.17 -1.85
CA ALA A 754 15.77 16.99 -3.18
C ALA A 754 15.17 15.80 -3.95
N LEU A 755 14.78 14.72 -3.26
CA LEU A 755 14.05 13.61 -3.88
C LEU A 755 12.56 13.90 -4.00
N ASN A 756 11.91 14.43 -2.97
CA ASN A 756 10.47 14.66 -2.99
C ASN A 756 10.06 15.65 -4.09
N GLU A 757 10.75 16.78 -4.18
CA GLU A 757 10.52 17.80 -5.21
C GLU A 757 10.99 17.31 -6.58
N GLY A 758 12.13 16.60 -6.65
CA GLY A 758 12.61 16.02 -7.90
C GLY A 758 11.67 14.96 -8.50
N LEU A 759 11.01 14.16 -7.65
CA LEU A 759 10.00 13.19 -8.06
C LEU A 759 8.70 13.89 -8.48
N ASP A 760 8.25 14.90 -7.74
CA ASP A 760 7.09 15.72 -8.12
C ASP A 760 7.30 16.39 -9.49
N ASP A 761 8.47 16.99 -9.70
CA ASP A 761 8.89 17.54 -11.00
C ASP A 761 8.92 16.45 -12.09
N ALA A 762 9.50 15.28 -11.82
CA ALA A 762 9.56 14.18 -12.77
C ALA A 762 8.17 13.69 -13.19
N VAL A 763 7.27 13.47 -12.23
CA VAL A 763 5.88 13.04 -12.51
C VAL A 763 5.14 14.13 -13.26
N PHE A 764 5.25 15.40 -12.86
CA PHE A 764 4.59 16.49 -13.54
C PHE A 764 5.08 16.70 -14.98
N ASP A 765 6.39 16.63 -15.21
CA ASP A 765 6.99 16.89 -16.52
C ASP A 765 6.70 15.77 -17.53
N LEU A 766 6.77 14.52 -17.06
CA LEU A 766 6.75 13.32 -17.91
C LEU A 766 5.39 12.63 -17.98
N ASP A 767 4.57 12.70 -16.95
CA ASP A 767 3.21 12.15 -16.89
C ASP A 767 2.20 13.30 -16.87
N GLY A 768 2.14 14.08 -15.79
CA GLY A 768 1.25 15.23 -15.64
C GLY A 768 -0.25 14.89 -15.58
N THR A 769 -0.65 13.62 -15.73
CA THR A 769 -2.06 13.19 -15.69
C THR A 769 -2.48 12.61 -14.35
N ARG A 770 -1.53 12.30 -13.46
CA ARG A 770 -1.76 11.64 -12.17
C ARG A 770 -1.21 12.47 -11.02
N TRP A 771 -1.79 12.31 -9.83
CA TRP A 771 -1.28 12.90 -8.60
C TRP A 771 0.02 12.21 -8.18
N PHE A 772 0.96 13.00 -7.66
CA PHE A 772 2.11 12.54 -6.89
C PHE A 772 1.93 12.99 -5.45
N THR A 773 2.15 12.10 -4.50
CA THR A 773 2.29 12.47 -3.08
C THR A 773 3.50 11.81 -2.46
N GLY A 774 4.17 12.54 -1.58
CA GLY A 774 5.40 12.05 -0.96
C GLY A 774 5.18 10.84 -0.04
N SER A 775 3.97 10.63 0.48
CA SER A 775 3.68 9.61 1.49
C SER A 775 2.64 8.61 1.03
N SER A 776 2.99 7.33 1.10
CA SER A 776 2.06 6.24 0.85
C SER A 776 1.30 5.77 2.09
N ASN A 777 1.35 6.48 3.24
CA ASN A 777 0.66 6.02 4.45
C ASN A 777 -0.14 7.05 5.26
N VAL A 778 0.26 8.33 5.33
CA VAL A 778 -0.42 9.28 6.26
C VAL A 778 -0.86 10.60 5.64
N VAL A 779 -0.30 11.03 4.52
CA VAL A 779 -0.71 12.28 3.86
C VAL A 779 -1.96 11.99 3.02
N ASN A 780 -3.11 12.57 3.41
CA ASN A 780 -4.44 12.23 2.89
C ASN A 780 -4.77 10.72 3.00
N LEU A 781 -4.12 9.98 3.90
CA LEU A 781 -4.24 8.53 4.02
C LEU A 781 -4.37 8.12 5.50
N GLN A 782 -4.86 6.91 5.73
CA GLN A 782 -4.90 6.31 7.05
C GLN A 782 -3.60 5.52 7.26
N GLY A 783 -2.89 5.87 8.34
CA GLY A 783 -1.59 5.29 8.71
C GLY A 783 -1.54 3.76 8.70
N SER A 784 -0.32 3.22 8.68
CA SER A 784 -0.09 1.80 8.46
C SER A 784 -0.46 0.91 9.65
N GLY A 785 -0.81 -0.34 9.34
CA GLY A 785 -1.17 -1.36 10.32
C GLY A 785 -2.63 -1.28 10.80
N PRO A 786 -3.01 -2.10 11.79
CA PRO A 786 -2.18 -3.08 12.51
C PRO A 786 -1.72 -4.25 11.61
N TYR A 787 -0.67 -4.96 12.04
CA TYR A 787 -0.12 -6.14 11.34
C TYR A 787 -0.31 -7.46 12.09
N ASN A 788 -0.93 -7.42 13.27
CA ASN A 788 -1.17 -8.57 14.14
C ASN A 788 -2.68 -8.89 14.22
N TYR A 789 -3.04 -10.02 14.84
CA TYR A 789 -4.45 -10.38 15.00
C TYR A 789 -5.22 -9.33 15.82
N ARG A 790 -6.39 -8.95 15.30
CA ARG A 790 -7.37 -8.11 15.98
C ARG A 790 -8.72 -8.81 15.97
N PRO A 791 -9.50 -8.71 17.05
CA PRO A 791 -10.86 -9.24 17.07
C PRO A 791 -11.69 -8.65 15.91
N PRO A 792 -12.51 -9.44 15.20
CA PRO A 792 -13.28 -8.99 14.04
C PRO A 792 -14.09 -7.71 14.24
N ALA A 793 -14.61 -7.47 15.45
CA ALA A 793 -15.40 -6.28 15.76
C ALA A 793 -14.60 -4.96 15.60
N GLY A 794 -13.28 -4.98 15.85
CA GLY A 794 -12.42 -3.80 15.72
C GLY A 794 -12.42 -3.19 14.32
N TYR A 795 -12.57 -4.02 13.28
CA TYR A 795 -12.65 -3.59 11.88
C TYR A 795 -13.90 -2.80 11.53
N PHE A 796 -14.94 -2.84 12.38
CA PHE A 796 -16.17 -2.07 12.22
C PHE A 796 -16.21 -0.83 13.13
N THR A 797 -15.28 -0.71 14.07
CA THR A 797 -15.26 0.35 15.08
C THR A 797 -14.08 1.30 14.90
N ASP A 798 -12.99 1.04 15.61
CA ASP A 798 -11.80 1.87 15.75
C ASP A 798 -10.86 1.76 14.55
N LEU A 799 -10.88 0.62 13.84
CA LEU A 799 -10.09 0.43 12.62
C LEU A 799 -10.87 0.82 11.35
N ALA A 800 -12.16 1.17 11.47
CA ALA A 800 -13.03 1.57 10.37
C ALA A 800 -12.88 3.05 10.01
N THR A 801 -11.67 3.45 9.59
CA THR A 801 -11.37 4.83 9.19
C THR A 801 -10.55 4.93 7.91
N GLY A 802 -10.95 5.87 7.05
CA GLY A 802 -10.17 6.46 5.96
C GLY A 802 -9.90 5.60 4.74
N PHE A 803 -8.78 5.93 4.09
CA PHE A 803 -8.17 5.16 3.02
C PHE A 803 -6.94 4.48 3.62
N SER A 804 -7.09 3.25 4.08
CA SER A 804 -6.00 2.49 4.68
C SER A 804 -5.25 1.74 3.61
N VAL A 805 -3.96 2.04 3.48
CA VAL A 805 -3.06 1.42 2.52
C VAL A 805 -2.45 0.12 3.01
N GLU A 806 -2.52 -0.17 4.32
CA GLU A 806 -1.89 -1.34 4.93
C GLU A 806 -2.68 -1.77 6.16
N THR A 807 -3.22 -2.98 6.13
CA THR A 807 -3.81 -3.65 7.31
C THR A 807 -3.60 -5.15 7.16
N GLY A 808 -2.96 -5.79 8.13
CA GLY A 808 -2.58 -7.19 8.06
C GLY A 808 -2.93 -8.00 9.29
N THR A 809 -3.06 -9.31 9.10
CA THR A 809 -3.23 -10.29 10.17
C THR A 809 -2.56 -11.61 9.78
N PRO A 810 -2.09 -12.45 10.72
CA PRO A 810 -1.53 -13.76 10.37
C PRO A 810 -2.47 -14.60 9.51
N SER A 811 -1.93 -15.26 8.49
CA SER A 811 -2.69 -16.02 7.49
C SER A 811 -1.96 -17.30 7.10
N LEU A 812 -2.30 -18.40 7.75
CA LEU A 812 -1.61 -19.67 7.54
C LEU A 812 -1.94 -20.22 6.14
N SER A 813 -0.91 -20.61 5.39
CA SER A 813 -1.08 -21.32 4.12
C SER A 813 -1.83 -22.64 4.30
N THR A 814 -2.33 -23.22 3.20
CA THR A 814 -2.99 -24.52 3.25
C THR A 814 -2.03 -25.60 3.77
N LEU A 815 -2.58 -26.66 4.36
CA LEU A 815 -1.81 -27.86 4.72
C LEU A 815 -0.96 -28.36 3.54
N GLU A 816 -1.54 -28.35 2.34
CA GLU A 816 -0.91 -28.83 1.13
C GLU A 816 0.25 -27.93 0.66
N SER A 817 0.12 -26.61 0.79
CA SER A 817 1.18 -25.65 0.47
C SER A 817 2.33 -25.74 1.48
N VAL A 818 2.04 -25.75 2.78
CA VAL A 818 3.06 -25.91 3.85
C VAL A 818 3.85 -27.20 3.66
N ARG A 819 3.20 -28.28 3.22
CA ARG A 819 3.87 -29.56 2.94
C ARG A 819 4.89 -29.47 1.81
N SER A 820 4.75 -28.52 0.88
CA SER A 820 5.70 -28.36 -0.24
C SER A 820 6.97 -27.58 0.10
N TYR A 821 7.01 -26.83 1.20
CA TYR A 821 8.20 -26.08 1.60
C TYR A 821 8.70 -26.35 3.02
N VAL A 822 7.87 -26.88 3.94
CA VAL A 822 8.32 -27.26 5.29
C VAL A 822 8.49 -28.78 5.39
N PRO A 823 9.66 -29.30 5.81
CA PRO A 823 9.88 -30.73 6.04
C PRO A 823 8.96 -31.31 7.12
N GLN A 824 8.57 -32.59 7.01
CA GLN A 824 7.62 -33.22 7.93
C GLN A 824 8.00 -33.11 9.42
N ALA A 825 9.29 -33.31 9.74
CA ALA A 825 9.77 -33.25 11.12
C ALA A 825 9.66 -31.84 11.75
N ASP A 826 9.56 -30.80 10.92
CA ASP A 826 9.55 -29.40 11.33
C ASP A 826 8.14 -28.77 11.37
N ARG A 827 7.10 -29.50 10.97
CA ARG A 827 5.72 -28.99 10.97
C ARG A 827 5.07 -29.01 12.35
N TRP A 828 5.43 -29.98 13.21
CA TRP A 828 4.84 -30.11 14.54
C TRP A 828 5.78 -30.72 15.58
N PRO A 829 5.93 -30.13 16.78
CA PRO A 829 5.53 -28.77 17.15
C PRO A 829 6.14 -27.72 16.21
N LEU A 830 5.55 -26.52 16.14
CA LEU A 830 6.03 -25.43 15.29
C LEU A 830 7.53 -25.17 15.57
N SER A 831 8.35 -25.14 14.52
CA SER A 831 9.81 -24.99 14.64
C SER A 831 10.32 -23.71 13.98
N ASP A 832 11.63 -23.47 14.06
CA ASP A 832 12.29 -22.36 13.38
C ASP A 832 12.06 -22.35 11.87
N VAL A 833 11.77 -23.49 11.24
CA VAL A 833 11.47 -23.52 9.80
C VAL A 833 10.18 -22.78 9.50
N LEU A 834 9.13 -22.98 10.29
CA LEU A 834 7.88 -22.26 10.08
C LEU A 834 8.02 -20.78 10.47
N ALA A 835 8.81 -20.48 11.51
CA ALA A 835 9.17 -19.10 11.85
C ALA A 835 9.91 -18.44 10.69
N TYR A 836 10.94 -19.06 10.13
CA TYR A 836 11.66 -18.55 8.96
C TYR A 836 10.73 -18.20 7.81
N HIS A 837 9.66 -18.99 7.60
CA HIS A 837 8.57 -18.72 6.66
C HIS A 837 7.41 -17.88 7.27
N ASP A 838 7.78 -16.81 7.98
CA ASP A 838 6.94 -15.72 8.51
C ASP A 838 5.90 -16.09 9.59
N TRP A 839 6.07 -17.20 10.33
CA TRP A 839 5.20 -17.52 11.48
C TRP A 839 5.84 -17.17 12.83
N HIS A 840 6.03 -15.87 13.09
CA HIS A 840 6.76 -15.37 14.26
C HIS A 840 5.89 -15.02 15.47
N PHE A 841 6.50 -15.03 16.65
CA PHE A 841 5.85 -14.66 17.92
C PHE A 841 6.29 -13.27 18.42
N GLY A 842 6.70 -12.37 17.53
CA GLY A 842 7.13 -11.02 17.91
C GLY A 842 7.42 -10.16 16.69
N GLY A 843 7.45 -8.83 16.89
CA GLY A 843 7.63 -7.86 15.81
C GLY A 843 6.38 -7.67 14.95
N ASN A 844 6.56 -7.17 13.74
CA ASN A 844 5.49 -7.13 12.75
C ASN A 844 5.09 -8.57 12.39
N GLY A 845 3.78 -8.84 12.34
CA GLY A 845 3.28 -10.18 12.03
C GLY A 845 3.18 -11.11 13.25
N ASP A 846 3.41 -10.60 14.47
CA ASP A 846 3.33 -11.37 15.72
C ASP A 846 2.04 -12.20 15.83
N THR A 847 2.22 -13.52 15.88
CA THR A 847 1.17 -14.53 15.96
C THR A 847 0.74 -14.84 17.39
N LYS A 848 1.34 -14.28 18.45
CA LYS A 848 0.96 -14.55 19.85
C LYS A 848 -0.52 -14.35 20.12
N THR A 849 -1.07 -13.20 19.71
CA THR A 849 -2.49 -12.87 19.89
C THR A 849 -3.38 -13.81 19.08
N PHE A 850 -2.96 -14.16 17.84
CA PHE A 850 -3.65 -15.15 17.01
C PHE A 850 -3.70 -16.51 17.70
N MET A 851 -2.57 -17.01 18.20
CA MET A 851 -2.44 -18.31 18.85
C MET A 851 -3.19 -18.38 20.17
N GLN A 852 -3.15 -17.29 20.96
CA GLN A 852 -3.92 -17.18 22.20
C GLN A 852 -5.43 -17.23 21.90
N THR A 853 -5.91 -16.43 20.95
CA THR A 853 -7.33 -16.42 20.57
C THR A 853 -7.76 -17.76 19.96
N LEU A 854 -6.93 -18.38 19.13
CA LEU A 854 -7.16 -19.74 18.62
C LEU A 854 -7.35 -20.74 19.75
N GLY A 855 -6.47 -20.69 20.76
CA GLY A 855 -6.56 -21.52 21.96
C GLY A 855 -7.84 -21.29 22.76
N THR A 856 -8.26 -20.03 22.93
CA THR A 856 -9.53 -19.68 23.60
C THR A 856 -10.74 -20.19 22.82
N MET A 857 -10.76 -19.96 21.50
CA MET A 857 -11.90 -20.28 20.63
C MET A 857 -12.08 -21.78 20.39
N PHE A 858 -10.99 -22.54 20.20
CA PHE A 858 -11.07 -23.93 19.74
C PHE A 858 -10.30 -24.93 20.62
N GLY A 859 -9.59 -24.46 21.64
CA GLY A 859 -8.64 -25.28 22.40
C GLY A 859 -7.30 -25.44 21.69
N PRO A 860 -6.23 -25.80 22.43
CA PRO A 860 -4.90 -25.98 21.86
C PRO A 860 -4.90 -27.02 20.74
N ALA A 861 -4.10 -26.78 19.70
CA ALA A 861 -3.93 -27.75 18.63
C ALA A 861 -3.06 -28.93 19.07
N THR A 862 -3.33 -30.12 18.53
CA THR A 862 -2.62 -31.37 18.88
C THR A 862 -1.71 -31.90 17.77
N SER A 863 -1.88 -31.40 16.55
CA SER A 863 -1.11 -31.72 15.34
C SER A 863 -1.10 -30.51 14.41
N PHE A 864 -0.27 -30.52 13.37
CA PHE A 864 -0.29 -29.45 12.38
C PHE A 864 -1.60 -29.42 11.59
N GLU A 865 -2.18 -30.58 11.27
CA GLU A 865 -3.48 -30.69 10.60
C GLU A 865 -4.63 -30.08 11.44
N ASP A 866 -4.64 -30.33 12.75
CA ASP A 866 -5.63 -29.69 13.65
C ASP A 866 -5.37 -28.19 13.80
N PHE A 867 -4.10 -27.78 13.85
CA PHE A 867 -3.72 -26.38 13.88
C PHE A 867 -4.19 -25.63 12.63
N GLU A 868 -3.91 -26.16 11.44
CA GLU A 868 -4.35 -25.59 10.18
C GLU A 868 -5.88 -25.52 10.11
N ARG A 869 -6.59 -26.61 10.43
CA ARG A 869 -8.06 -26.63 10.46
C ARG A 869 -8.66 -25.50 11.32
N LYS A 870 -8.06 -25.22 12.48
CA LYS A 870 -8.46 -24.12 13.39
C LYS A 870 -8.05 -22.74 12.86
N ALA A 871 -6.83 -22.60 12.34
CA ALA A 871 -6.34 -21.34 11.78
C ALA A 871 -7.18 -20.89 10.58
N GLN A 872 -7.60 -21.82 9.71
CA GLN A 872 -8.45 -21.52 8.56
C GLN A 872 -9.84 -20.98 8.97
N MET A 873 -10.40 -21.40 10.11
CA MET A 873 -11.65 -20.82 10.64
C MET A 873 -11.46 -19.33 10.98
N MET A 874 -10.37 -18.99 11.68
CA MET A 874 -10.07 -17.59 12.02
C MET A 874 -9.73 -16.77 10.79
N ASN A 875 -8.91 -17.31 9.88
CA ASN A 875 -8.49 -16.59 8.67
C ASN A 875 -9.65 -16.21 7.77
N LEU A 876 -10.68 -17.08 7.66
CA LEU A 876 -11.91 -16.73 6.94
C LEU A 876 -12.63 -15.55 7.60
N GLU A 877 -12.90 -15.62 8.90
CA GLU A 877 -13.64 -14.56 9.62
C GLU A 877 -12.89 -13.22 9.62
N THR A 878 -11.58 -13.22 9.85
CA THR A 878 -10.80 -11.97 9.93
C THR A 878 -10.69 -11.26 8.59
N HIS A 879 -10.37 -11.99 7.51
CA HIS A 879 -10.25 -11.38 6.18
C HIS A 879 -11.60 -10.91 5.65
N LYS A 880 -12.68 -11.63 5.98
CA LYS A 880 -14.04 -11.17 5.71
C LYS A 880 -14.35 -9.88 6.48
N ALA A 881 -14.05 -9.84 7.78
CA ALA A 881 -14.30 -8.68 8.63
C ALA A 881 -13.50 -7.43 8.24
N MET A 882 -12.26 -7.57 7.75
CA MET A 882 -11.45 -6.43 7.29
C MET A 882 -12.13 -5.65 6.15
N TYR A 883 -12.74 -6.35 5.19
CA TYR A 883 -13.46 -5.71 4.09
C TYR A 883 -14.92 -5.38 4.41
N GLU A 884 -15.64 -6.24 5.15
CA GLU A 884 -17.01 -5.91 5.59
C GLU A 884 -17.03 -4.69 6.51
N GLY A 885 -16.07 -4.57 7.43
CA GLY A 885 -15.91 -3.40 8.28
C GLY A 885 -15.61 -2.12 7.51
N PHE A 886 -14.78 -2.23 6.46
CA PHE A 886 -14.55 -1.16 5.49
C PHE A 886 -15.85 -0.75 4.79
N LEU A 887 -16.48 -1.69 4.07
CA LEU A 887 -17.64 -1.44 3.20
C LEU A 887 -18.88 -1.01 4.00
N GLY A 888 -19.04 -1.52 5.22
CA GLY A 888 -20.13 -1.15 6.12
C GLY A 888 -20.18 0.34 6.46
N HIS A 889 -19.06 1.07 6.28
CA HIS A 889 -18.97 2.53 6.44
C HIS A 889 -18.49 3.24 5.17
N LEU A 890 -18.79 2.66 4.01
CA LEU A 890 -18.42 3.21 2.70
C LEU A 890 -19.00 4.62 2.52
N TRP A 891 -18.15 5.57 2.12
CA TRP A 891 -18.45 6.99 1.91
C TRP A 891 -18.83 7.81 3.14
N THR A 892 -18.86 7.21 4.33
CA THR A 892 -19.08 7.94 5.59
C THR A 892 -17.79 8.03 6.40
N LYS A 893 -17.14 6.89 6.64
CA LYS A 893 -15.84 6.82 7.32
C LYS A 893 -14.73 6.32 6.43
N ASN A 894 -15.04 5.51 5.43
CA ASN A 894 -14.03 4.86 4.61
C ASN A 894 -14.21 5.08 3.11
N SER A 895 -13.10 5.01 2.40
CA SER A 895 -13.03 5.09 0.94
C SER A 895 -12.15 4.01 0.31
N GLY A 896 -11.20 3.45 1.07
CA GLY A 896 -10.34 2.37 0.61
C GLY A 896 -9.78 1.50 1.73
N ARG A 897 -9.60 0.22 1.43
CA ARG A 897 -8.93 -0.75 2.30
C ARG A 897 -8.00 -1.66 1.50
N LEU A 898 -6.71 -1.56 1.79
CA LEU A 898 -5.68 -2.40 1.22
C LEU A 898 -5.08 -3.32 2.28
N LEU A 899 -5.05 -4.62 1.99
CA LEU A 899 -4.41 -5.61 2.86
C LEU A 899 -2.89 -5.44 2.81
N TRP A 900 -2.25 -5.52 3.97
CA TRP A 900 -0.87 -5.98 4.08
C TRP A 900 -1.01 -7.48 4.34
N MET A 901 -0.97 -8.35 3.33
CA MET A 901 -0.65 -8.16 1.91
C MET A 901 -1.60 -9.04 1.07
N THR A 902 -1.69 -8.82 -0.23
CA THR A 902 -2.41 -9.77 -1.10
C THR A 902 -1.48 -10.82 -1.69
N HIS A 903 -0.25 -10.43 -2.03
CA HIS A 903 0.70 -11.26 -2.76
C HIS A 903 1.97 -11.53 -1.93
N PRO A 904 2.36 -12.80 -1.75
CA PRO A 904 3.64 -13.14 -1.14
C PRO A 904 4.76 -13.32 -2.18
N ALA A 905 5.93 -12.75 -1.91
CA ALA A 905 7.10 -12.89 -2.79
C ALA A 905 7.76 -14.28 -2.72
N TRP A 906 7.44 -15.06 -1.69
CA TRP A 906 8.08 -16.35 -1.37
C TRP A 906 7.15 -17.20 -0.50
N PRO A 907 7.48 -18.45 -0.15
CA PRO A 907 6.66 -19.25 0.74
C PRO A 907 6.55 -18.60 2.11
N SER A 908 5.34 -18.11 2.42
CA SER A 908 5.06 -17.32 3.62
C SER A 908 3.79 -17.84 4.32
N ASN A 909 3.58 -17.41 5.57
CA ASN A 909 2.41 -17.73 6.41
C ASN A 909 1.84 -16.49 7.11
N ALA A 910 2.19 -15.30 6.65
CA ALA A 910 1.66 -14.05 7.17
C ALA A 910 0.91 -13.31 6.07
N TRP A 911 -0.15 -12.59 6.47
CA TRP A 911 -0.76 -11.47 5.75
C TRP A 911 -1.48 -11.73 4.40
N GLN A 912 -1.04 -12.72 3.63
CA GLN A 912 -1.51 -13.05 2.28
C GLN A 912 -2.93 -13.64 2.25
N ILE A 913 -3.56 -13.59 1.07
CA ILE A 913 -4.85 -14.27 0.85
C ILE A 913 -4.71 -15.56 0.04
N TYR A 914 -3.64 -15.70 -0.74
CA TYR A 914 -3.24 -16.91 -1.45
C TYR A 914 -1.75 -17.17 -1.23
N SER A 915 -1.31 -18.40 -1.46
CA SER A 915 0.09 -18.82 -1.31
C SER A 915 0.91 -18.52 -2.57
N TRP A 916 2.23 -18.46 -2.43
CA TRP A 916 3.21 -18.20 -3.50
C TRP A 916 3.13 -19.18 -4.70
N ASP A 917 2.49 -20.33 -4.50
CA ASP A 917 2.30 -21.40 -5.48
C ASP A 917 0.88 -21.41 -6.07
N TYR A 918 0.14 -20.30 -5.96
CA TYR A 918 -1.24 -20.10 -6.43
C TYR A 918 -2.33 -20.79 -5.59
N ASP A 919 -1.99 -21.49 -4.52
CA ASP A 919 -3.00 -22.15 -3.68
C ASP A 919 -3.83 -21.13 -2.91
N THR A 920 -5.12 -21.39 -2.73
CA THR A 920 -6.06 -20.45 -2.09
C THR A 920 -6.55 -21.02 -0.77
N HIS A 921 -6.21 -20.36 0.33
CA HIS A 921 -6.65 -20.71 1.68
C HIS A 921 -7.87 -19.89 2.11
N ALA A 922 -8.40 -20.11 3.32
CA ALA A 922 -9.69 -19.56 3.73
C ALA A 922 -9.73 -18.01 3.77
N ALA A 923 -8.57 -17.37 3.93
CA ALA A 923 -8.40 -15.92 3.80
C ALA A 923 -8.87 -15.40 2.43
N TYR A 924 -8.52 -16.09 1.32
CA TYR A 924 -8.98 -15.77 -0.03
C TYR A 924 -10.50 -15.73 -0.11
N TYR A 925 -11.17 -16.75 0.42
CA TYR A 925 -12.61 -16.90 0.31
C TYR A 925 -13.36 -15.95 1.26
N GLY A 926 -12.80 -15.66 2.44
CA GLY A 926 -13.29 -14.59 3.32
C GLY A 926 -13.26 -13.23 2.63
N ALA A 927 -12.13 -12.88 2.01
CA ALA A 927 -11.97 -11.65 1.24
C ALA A 927 -12.89 -11.61 0.01
N LYS A 928 -12.84 -12.64 -0.86
CA LYS A 928 -13.66 -12.78 -2.07
C LYS A 928 -15.16 -12.66 -1.79
N LYS A 929 -15.62 -13.19 -0.66
CA LYS A 929 -17.01 -13.09 -0.21
C LYS A 929 -17.37 -11.65 0.19
N ALA A 930 -16.54 -11.02 1.02
CA ALA A 930 -16.79 -9.66 1.51
C ALA A 930 -16.81 -8.60 0.40
N THR A 931 -16.06 -8.81 -0.69
CA THR A 931 -15.87 -7.84 -1.76
C THR A 931 -16.79 -8.04 -2.97
N GLN A 932 -17.78 -8.93 -2.87
CA GLN A 932 -18.75 -9.15 -3.95
C GLN A 932 -19.42 -7.82 -4.38
N PRO A 933 -19.63 -7.58 -5.70
CA PRO A 933 -20.18 -6.32 -6.17
C PRO A 933 -21.55 -5.97 -5.58
N LEU A 934 -22.39 -6.99 -5.39
CA LEU A 934 -23.63 -6.94 -4.64
C LEU A 934 -23.50 -7.92 -3.46
N HIS A 935 -23.48 -7.40 -2.24
CA HIS A 935 -23.12 -8.16 -1.02
C HIS A 935 -24.10 -7.87 0.12
N VAL A 936 -24.26 -8.84 1.02
CA VAL A 936 -25.01 -8.67 2.27
C VAL A 936 -24.18 -9.14 3.45
N GLN A 937 -24.14 -8.33 4.51
CA GLN A 937 -23.26 -8.56 5.65
C GLN A 937 -23.91 -8.22 6.99
N LEU A 938 -23.28 -8.72 8.05
CA LEU A 938 -23.58 -8.44 9.44
C LEU A 938 -22.53 -7.50 10.04
N ASN A 939 -22.89 -6.25 10.30
CA ASN A 939 -22.01 -5.28 10.94
C ASN A 939 -21.86 -5.53 12.44
N LEU A 940 -20.64 -5.41 12.94
CA LEU A 940 -20.31 -5.62 14.35
C LEU A 940 -20.10 -4.29 15.08
N PRO A 941 -20.31 -4.25 16.41
CA PRO A 941 -20.81 -5.32 17.28
C PRO A 941 -22.35 -5.42 17.33
N GLY A 942 -23.08 -4.47 16.74
CA GLY A 942 -24.53 -4.35 16.89
C GLY A 942 -25.35 -5.38 16.12
N ASN A 943 -24.74 -6.14 15.21
CA ASN A 943 -25.38 -7.14 14.35
C ASN A 943 -26.38 -6.52 13.37
N GLU A 944 -26.18 -5.26 12.97
CA GLU A 944 -26.92 -4.59 11.91
C GLU A 944 -26.72 -5.29 10.58
N LEU A 945 -27.79 -5.49 9.81
CA LEU A 945 -27.65 -5.94 8.44
C LEU A 945 -27.32 -4.75 7.55
N VAL A 946 -26.36 -4.92 6.63
CA VAL A 946 -26.06 -3.93 5.61
C VAL A 946 -25.96 -4.63 4.27
N VAL A 947 -26.57 -4.01 3.25
CA VAL A 947 -26.47 -4.47 1.87
C VAL A 947 -25.65 -3.47 1.08
N LEU A 948 -24.66 -3.97 0.35
CA LEU A 948 -23.70 -3.18 -0.39
C LEU A 948 -23.94 -3.39 -1.87
N ASN A 949 -24.16 -2.32 -2.60
CA ASN A 949 -24.14 -2.32 -4.05
C ASN A 949 -22.99 -1.41 -4.50
N THR A 950 -21.88 -2.01 -4.92
CA THR A 950 -20.69 -1.30 -5.44
C THR A 950 -20.67 -1.23 -6.96
N THR A 951 -21.77 -1.61 -7.62
CA THR A 951 -21.94 -1.47 -9.07
C THR A 951 -22.39 -0.05 -9.45
N GLN A 952 -22.39 0.25 -10.74
CA GLN A 952 -22.84 1.54 -11.27
C GLN A 952 -24.36 1.70 -11.41
N GLY A 953 -25.14 0.63 -11.21
CA GLY A 953 -26.58 0.62 -11.42
C GLY A 953 -27.37 0.35 -10.14
N ASP A 954 -28.53 0.99 -10.01
CA ASP A 954 -29.49 0.65 -8.96
C ASP A 954 -30.02 -0.77 -9.17
N VAL A 955 -30.23 -1.50 -8.07
CA VAL A 955 -30.88 -2.81 -8.08
C VAL A 955 -32.12 -2.74 -7.19
N LYS A 956 -33.29 -2.96 -7.79
CA LYS A 956 -34.59 -2.79 -7.13
C LYS A 956 -35.26 -4.12 -6.81
N GLY A 957 -36.14 -4.11 -5.81
CA GLY A 957 -36.96 -5.25 -5.44
C GLY A 957 -36.19 -6.42 -4.83
N LEU A 958 -35.08 -6.12 -4.14
CA LEU A 958 -34.29 -7.13 -3.44
C LEU A 958 -34.98 -7.53 -2.12
N SER A 959 -34.72 -8.76 -1.69
CA SER A 959 -34.96 -9.15 -0.29
C SER A 959 -33.76 -9.89 0.28
N VAL A 960 -33.53 -9.73 1.58
CA VAL A 960 -32.59 -10.59 2.33
C VAL A 960 -33.39 -11.55 3.18
N ARG A 961 -33.11 -12.85 3.03
CA ARG A 961 -33.60 -13.90 3.94
C ARG A 961 -32.50 -14.18 4.96
N THR A 962 -32.80 -13.89 6.21
CA THR A 962 -31.93 -14.16 7.36
C THR A 962 -32.44 -15.38 8.10
N ARG A 963 -31.58 -16.38 8.29
CA ARG A 963 -31.84 -17.56 9.11
C ARG A 963 -30.76 -17.67 10.17
N VAL A 964 -31.15 -17.82 11.43
CA VAL A 964 -30.24 -18.18 12.52
C VAL A 964 -30.61 -19.58 12.99
N VAL A 965 -29.63 -20.47 13.02
CA VAL A 965 -29.81 -21.87 13.44
C VAL A 965 -28.83 -22.25 14.55
N GLY A 966 -29.20 -23.26 15.33
CA GLY A 966 -28.30 -23.91 16.28
C GLY A 966 -27.29 -24.83 15.59
N LEU A 967 -26.30 -25.31 16.35
CA LEU A 967 -25.32 -26.29 15.88
C LEU A 967 -25.95 -27.68 15.58
N ASP A 968 -27.16 -27.91 16.09
CA ASP A 968 -28.03 -29.05 15.83
C ASP A 968 -28.94 -28.85 14.59
N ASN A 969 -28.70 -27.78 13.82
CA ASN A 969 -29.52 -27.36 12.68
C ASN A 969 -30.94 -26.89 13.03
N ARG A 970 -31.30 -26.75 14.31
CA ARG A 970 -32.61 -26.23 14.71
C ARG A 970 -32.73 -24.76 14.36
N GLU A 971 -33.81 -24.39 13.69
CA GLU A 971 -34.10 -22.99 13.36
C GLU A 971 -34.48 -22.19 14.61
N LEU A 972 -33.74 -21.10 14.87
CA LEU A 972 -33.89 -20.24 16.05
C LEU A 972 -34.54 -18.90 15.69
N PHE A 973 -34.32 -18.42 14.46
CA PHE A 973 -34.86 -17.15 13.98
C PHE A 973 -34.91 -17.13 12.45
N VAL A 974 -35.98 -16.57 11.89
CA VAL A 974 -36.10 -16.26 10.46
C VAL A 974 -36.68 -14.87 10.28
N ARG A 975 -36.15 -14.12 9.32
CA ARG A 975 -36.71 -12.85 8.87
C ARG A 975 -36.45 -12.66 7.39
N GLU A 976 -37.37 -11.96 6.73
CA GLU A 976 -37.17 -11.43 5.39
C GLU A 976 -37.32 -9.91 5.42
N ASP A 977 -36.33 -9.18 4.90
CA ASP A 977 -36.36 -7.71 4.76
C ASP A 977 -36.31 -7.35 3.27
N LYS A 978 -37.25 -6.51 2.80
CA LYS A 978 -37.31 -6.03 1.40
C LYS A 978 -36.78 -4.61 1.29
N PHE A 979 -36.05 -4.31 0.22
CA PHE A 979 -35.43 -3.00 0.00
C PHE A 979 -34.97 -2.82 -1.45
N ASP A 980 -34.57 -1.60 -1.80
CA ASP A 980 -33.82 -1.28 -3.01
C ASP A 980 -32.36 -0.94 -2.64
N ALA A 981 -31.41 -1.36 -3.46
CA ALA A 981 -29.98 -1.07 -3.28
C ALA A 981 -29.51 -0.08 -4.35
N LEU A 982 -29.25 1.17 -3.94
CA LEU A 982 -28.77 2.21 -4.84
C LEU A 982 -27.33 1.95 -5.30
N ALA A 983 -27.00 2.39 -6.50
CA ALA A 983 -25.66 2.28 -7.08
C ALA A 983 -24.59 2.89 -6.16
N ASN A 984 -23.47 2.19 -6.01
CA ASN A 984 -22.29 2.61 -5.26
C ASN A 984 -22.59 3.09 -3.82
N ARG A 985 -23.48 2.38 -3.11
CA ARG A 985 -23.97 2.76 -1.77
C ARG A 985 -24.15 1.56 -0.85
N ALA A 986 -24.10 1.85 0.45
CA ALA A 986 -24.54 0.97 1.51
C ALA A 986 -26.00 1.25 1.89
N THR A 987 -26.80 0.20 2.08
CA THR A 987 -28.18 0.24 2.55
C THR A 987 -28.27 -0.44 3.92
N PRO A 988 -28.36 0.33 5.03
CA PRO A 988 -28.54 -0.23 6.36
C PRO A 988 -29.95 -0.80 6.57
N LEU A 989 -30.03 -1.93 7.25
CA LEU A 989 -31.25 -2.65 7.62
C LEU A 989 -31.26 -2.95 9.14
N LYS A 990 -32.36 -3.50 9.65
CA LYS A 990 -32.52 -3.79 11.08
C LYS A 990 -31.53 -4.86 11.56
N ALA A 991 -31.04 -4.72 12.79
CA ALA A 991 -30.17 -5.71 13.42
C ALA A 991 -30.83 -7.08 13.57
N VAL A 992 -30.01 -8.13 13.47
CA VAL A 992 -30.39 -9.52 13.82
C VAL A 992 -30.31 -9.65 15.34
N PRO A 993 -31.32 -10.20 16.04
CA PRO A 993 -31.40 -10.17 17.50
C PRO A 993 -30.49 -11.21 18.18
N LEU A 994 -29.22 -11.32 17.76
CA LEU A 994 -28.29 -12.34 18.24
C LEU A 994 -28.06 -12.25 19.74
N GLY A 995 -28.04 -11.05 20.33
CA GLY A 995 -27.90 -10.86 21.78
C GLY A 995 -28.95 -11.62 22.61
N GLN A 996 -30.20 -11.68 22.13
CA GLN A 996 -31.28 -12.44 22.79
C GLN A 996 -31.11 -13.95 22.55
N LEU A 997 -30.72 -14.34 21.34
CA LEU A 997 -30.53 -15.75 20.99
C LEU A 997 -29.36 -16.38 21.76
N PHE A 998 -28.30 -15.61 22.04
CA PHE A 998 -27.13 -16.04 22.80
C PHE A 998 -27.44 -16.46 24.23
N THR A 999 -28.53 -15.96 24.84
CA THR A 999 -28.93 -16.35 26.20
C THR A 999 -29.28 -17.84 26.29
N ALA A 1000 -29.85 -18.42 25.23
CA ALA A 1000 -30.21 -19.83 25.18
C ALA A 1000 -29.23 -20.67 24.33
N ASN A 1001 -28.57 -20.05 23.34
CA ASN A 1001 -27.66 -20.72 22.40
C ASN A 1001 -26.40 -19.85 22.26
N PRO A 1002 -25.38 -20.02 23.14
CA PRO A 1002 -24.20 -19.14 23.14
C PRO A 1002 -23.35 -19.23 21.87
N MET A 1003 -23.58 -20.25 21.02
CA MET A 1003 -23.02 -20.39 19.69
C MET A 1003 -24.15 -20.65 18.68
N VAL A 1004 -24.22 -19.84 17.64
CA VAL A 1004 -25.23 -19.96 16.56
C VAL A 1004 -24.59 -19.84 15.19
N LEU A 1005 -25.32 -20.24 14.16
CA LEU A 1005 -24.95 -20.05 12.76
C LEU A 1005 -25.94 -19.08 12.12
N VAL A 1006 -25.44 -18.11 11.37
CA VAL A 1006 -26.24 -17.10 10.67
C VAL A 1006 -26.04 -17.27 9.18
N LYS A 1007 -27.13 -17.49 8.45
CA LYS A 1007 -27.15 -17.53 6.98
C LYS A 1007 -27.95 -16.34 6.46
N LEU A 1008 -27.35 -15.62 5.52
CA LEU A 1008 -27.95 -14.51 4.79
C LEU A 1008 -28.03 -14.92 3.32
N GLU A 1009 -29.21 -14.78 2.72
CA GLU A 1009 -29.41 -14.99 1.28
C GLU A 1009 -30.01 -13.71 0.70
N LEU A 1010 -29.30 -13.09 -0.23
CA LEU A 1010 -29.81 -11.96 -1.00
C LEU A 1010 -30.53 -12.50 -2.24
N VAL A 1011 -31.79 -12.13 -2.37
CA VAL A 1011 -32.72 -12.65 -3.37
C VAL A 1011 -33.17 -11.51 -4.26
N ASP A 1012 -33.13 -11.73 -5.58
CA ASP A 1012 -33.65 -10.76 -6.54
C ASP A 1012 -35.19 -10.79 -6.64
N ALA A 1013 -35.76 -9.83 -7.39
CA ALA A 1013 -37.20 -9.74 -7.61
C ALA A 1013 -37.81 -10.99 -8.28
N GLY A 1014 -36.99 -11.81 -8.95
CA GLY A 1014 -37.38 -13.08 -9.58
C GLY A 1014 -37.30 -14.28 -8.64
N GLY A 1015 -36.85 -14.10 -7.38
CA GLY A 1015 -36.72 -15.17 -6.40
C GLY A 1015 -35.40 -15.94 -6.48
N LYS A 1016 -34.43 -15.50 -7.29
CA LYS A 1016 -33.11 -16.13 -7.42
C LYS A 1016 -32.16 -15.58 -6.36
N VAL A 1017 -31.40 -16.47 -5.71
CA VAL A 1017 -30.30 -16.06 -4.82
C VAL A 1017 -29.16 -15.50 -5.67
N VAL A 1018 -28.83 -14.22 -5.47
CA VAL A 1018 -27.78 -13.50 -6.21
C VAL A 1018 -26.51 -13.31 -5.40
N ALA A 1019 -26.60 -13.34 -4.07
CA ALA A 1019 -25.47 -13.40 -3.15
C ALA A 1019 -25.87 -14.14 -1.87
N ASP A 1020 -24.91 -14.73 -1.18
CA ASP A 1020 -25.12 -15.40 0.11
C ASP A 1020 -23.97 -15.07 1.04
N ASN A 1021 -24.20 -15.12 2.35
CA ASN A 1021 -23.15 -14.99 3.34
C ASN A 1021 -23.47 -15.85 4.57
N PHE A 1022 -22.42 -16.39 5.19
CA PHE A 1022 -22.55 -17.34 6.30
C PHE A 1022 -21.61 -16.98 7.43
N TYR A 1023 -22.08 -17.06 8.67
CA TYR A 1023 -21.31 -16.76 9.86
C TYR A 1023 -21.53 -17.83 10.92
N TRP A 1024 -20.48 -18.17 11.66
CA TRP A 1024 -20.58 -18.87 12.93
C TRP A 1024 -20.30 -17.85 14.03
N ARG A 1025 -21.25 -17.64 14.95
CA ARG A 1025 -21.22 -16.53 15.91
C ARG A 1025 -21.31 -17.05 17.33
N GLY A 1026 -20.27 -16.78 18.10
CA GLY A 1026 -20.29 -16.96 19.55
C GLY A 1026 -20.70 -15.68 20.27
N ALA A 1027 -21.30 -15.83 21.46
CA ALA A 1027 -21.56 -14.73 22.38
C ALA A 1027 -20.25 -14.05 22.86
N ASN A 1028 -19.17 -14.83 22.89
CA ASN A 1028 -17.79 -14.43 23.18
C ASN A 1028 -16.82 -15.45 22.57
N GLU A 1029 -15.52 -15.19 22.62
CA GLU A 1029 -14.48 -16.07 22.06
C GLU A 1029 -14.56 -17.51 22.61
N ALA A 1030 -14.76 -17.68 23.92
CA ALA A 1030 -14.84 -19.01 24.54
C ALA A 1030 -16.05 -19.84 24.07
N SER A 1031 -17.12 -19.18 23.61
CA SER A 1031 -18.32 -19.87 23.11
C SER A 1031 -18.06 -20.69 21.84
N TYR A 1032 -17.01 -20.35 21.08
CA TYR A 1032 -16.62 -21.08 19.87
C TYR A 1032 -16.19 -22.52 20.16
N GLN A 1033 -15.84 -22.88 21.40
CA GLN A 1033 -15.48 -24.24 21.76
C GLN A 1033 -16.65 -25.22 21.54
N ALA A 1034 -17.89 -24.73 21.54
CA ALA A 1034 -19.07 -25.52 21.19
C ALA A 1034 -18.99 -26.09 19.76
N LEU A 1035 -18.21 -25.50 18.85
CA LEU A 1035 -17.99 -26.06 17.51
C LEU A 1035 -17.27 -27.42 17.56
N ASN A 1036 -16.47 -27.69 18.60
CA ASN A 1036 -15.79 -28.98 18.76
C ASN A 1036 -16.75 -30.12 19.13
N THR A 1037 -17.97 -29.82 19.59
CA THR A 1037 -18.96 -30.83 19.99
C THR A 1037 -19.91 -31.21 18.86
N MET A 1038 -19.79 -30.58 17.69
CA MET A 1038 -20.60 -30.90 16.52
C MET A 1038 -20.38 -32.35 16.07
N GLY A 1039 -21.47 -33.03 15.73
CA GLY A 1039 -21.39 -34.33 15.06
C GLY A 1039 -20.73 -34.23 13.68
N ALA A 1040 -20.25 -35.36 13.17
CA ALA A 1040 -19.74 -35.45 11.81
C ALA A 1040 -20.87 -35.17 10.80
N ALA A 1041 -20.65 -34.22 9.91
CA ALA A 1041 -21.56 -33.95 8.81
C ALA A 1041 -21.41 -34.99 7.70
N THR A 1042 -22.51 -35.32 7.03
CA THR A 1042 -22.53 -36.27 5.90
C THR A 1042 -22.71 -35.49 4.60
N ILE A 1043 -21.61 -35.22 3.91
CA ILE A 1043 -21.63 -34.54 2.60
C ILE A 1043 -21.55 -35.57 1.49
N GLU A 1044 -22.57 -35.58 0.64
CA GLU A 1044 -22.50 -36.20 -0.69
C GLU A 1044 -21.84 -35.20 -1.65
N ALA A 1045 -20.75 -35.60 -2.29
CA ALA A 1045 -20.03 -34.78 -3.26
C ALA A 1045 -19.95 -35.50 -4.62
N VAL A 1046 -20.46 -34.85 -5.67
CA VAL A 1046 -20.49 -35.41 -7.03
C VAL A 1046 -19.91 -34.38 -8.00
N GLY A 1047 -18.81 -34.73 -8.66
CA GLY A 1047 -18.23 -33.99 -9.77
C GLY A 1047 -18.76 -34.47 -11.12
N ALA A 1048 -19.06 -33.55 -12.03
CA ALA A 1048 -19.33 -33.86 -13.44
C ALA A 1048 -18.01 -34.08 -14.21
N ALA A 1049 -18.07 -34.78 -15.34
CA ALA A 1049 -16.96 -34.89 -16.27
C ALA A 1049 -16.36 -33.51 -16.60
N PRO A 1050 -15.01 -33.37 -16.64
CA PRO A 1050 -14.38 -32.12 -17.02
C PRO A 1050 -14.82 -31.66 -18.41
N THR A 1051 -15.19 -30.39 -18.55
CA THR A 1051 -15.53 -29.76 -19.83
C THR A 1051 -14.50 -28.69 -20.16
N THR A 1052 -14.22 -28.45 -21.45
CA THR A 1052 -13.29 -27.39 -21.86
C THR A 1052 -14.02 -26.05 -21.95
N GLU A 1053 -13.52 -25.05 -21.23
CA GLU A 1053 -14.00 -23.67 -21.21
C GLU A 1053 -12.84 -22.74 -21.60
N GLY A 1054 -12.66 -22.49 -22.90
CA GLY A 1054 -11.54 -21.67 -23.39
C GLY A 1054 -10.18 -22.30 -23.08
N GLU A 1055 -9.34 -21.60 -22.31
CA GLU A 1055 -8.01 -22.07 -21.87
C GLU A 1055 -8.08 -23.04 -20.67
N ASP A 1056 -9.26 -23.21 -20.07
CA ASP A 1056 -9.45 -24.04 -18.88
C ASP A 1056 -10.20 -25.35 -19.17
N ARG A 1057 -10.06 -26.30 -18.26
CA ARG A 1057 -11.03 -27.35 -18.00
C ARG A 1057 -11.82 -27.01 -16.74
N ALA A 1058 -13.11 -27.27 -16.74
CA ALA A 1058 -14.03 -26.99 -15.64
C ALA A 1058 -14.72 -28.28 -15.16
N ILE A 1059 -14.75 -28.47 -13.84
CA ILE A 1059 -15.48 -29.54 -13.15
C ILE A 1059 -16.54 -28.89 -12.28
N ALA A 1060 -17.82 -29.16 -12.57
CA ALA A 1060 -18.92 -28.76 -11.69
C ALA A 1060 -19.08 -29.80 -10.57
N VAL A 1061 -18.88 -29.38 -9.33
CA VAL A 1061 -18.96 -30.23 -8.12
C VAL A 1061 -20.17 -29.84 -7.31
N THR A 1062 -21.15 -30.72 -7.20
CA THR A 1062 -22.32 -30.52 -6.32
C THR A 1062 -22.05 -31.14 -4.96
N LEU A 1063 -22.06 -30.32 -3.91
CA LEU A 1063 -21.99 -30.72 -2.51
C LEU A 1063 -23.40 -30.67 -1.92
N THR A 1064 -23.86 -31.77 -1.33
CA THR A 1064 -25.17 -31.87 -0.66
C THR A 1064 -25.00 -32.36 0.76
N ASN A 1065 -25.50 -31.61 1.74
CA ASN A 1065 -25.51 -32.08 3.12
C ASN A 1065 -26.70 -33.02 3.36
N ARG A 1066 -26.43 -34.33 3.41
CA ARG A 1066 -27.40 -35.41 3.67
C ARG A 1066 -27.53 -35.75 5.15
N GLY A 1067 -26.71 -35.14 6.01
CA GLY A 1067 -26.74 -35.35 7.45
C GLY A 1067 -27.85 -34.54 8.14
N THR A 1068 -27.85 -34.57 9.46
CA THR A 1068 -28.78 -33.81 10.31
C THR A 1068 -28.15 -32.58 10.96
N VAL A 1069 -26.82 -32.44 10.88
CA VAL A 1069 -26.07 -31.31 11.43
C VAL A 1069 -25.46 -30.45 10.30
N PRO A 1070 -25.22 -29.16 10.52
CA PRO A 1070 -24.56 -28.30 9.54
C PRO A 1070 -23.13 -28.77 9.25
N ALA A 1071 -22.68 -28.61 8.02
CA ALA A 1071 -21.29 -28.79 7.63
C ALA A 1071 -20.60 -27.43 7.58
N LEU A 1072 -19.45 -27.30 8.24
CA LEU A 1072 -18.71 -26.04 8.29
C LEU A 1072 -17.36 -26.15 7.59
N ASN A 1073 -16.99 -25.09 6.89
CA ASN A 1073 -15.68 -24.86 6.29
C ASN A 1073 -15.23 -26.01 5.35
N ALA A 1074 -16.15 -26.53 4.55
CA ALA A 1074 -15.91 -27.63 3.62
C ALA A 1074 -15.07 -27.14 2.44
N LYS A 1075 -13.87 -27.72 2.29
CA LYS A 1075 -12.84 -27.38 1.32
C LYS A 1075 -12.67 -28.50 0.29
N LEU A 1076 -12.73 -28.15 -0.99
CA LEU A 1076 -12.30 -28.98 -2.11
C LEU A 1076 -10.81 -28.74 -2.40
N THR A 1077 -10.07 -29.81 -2.69
CA THR A 1077 -8.68 -29.78 -3.19
C THR A 1077 -8.57 -30.58 -4.48
N LEU A 1078 -8.07 -29.95 -5.55
CA LEU A 1078 -7.79 -30.58 -6.85
C LEU A 1078 -6.37 -31.16 -6.88
N THR A 1079 -6.26 -32.44 -7.19
CA THR A 1079 -5.00 -33.17 -7.37
C THR A 1079 -5.01 -33.97 -8.66
N ASP A 1080 -3.85 -34.49 -9.06
CA ASP A 1080 -3.74 -35.50 -10.10
C ASP A 1080 -3.93 -36.92 -9.54
N ASP A 1081 -3.78 -37.91 -10.41
CA ASP A 1081 -3.90 -39.33 -10.05
C ASP A 1081 -2.79 -39.85 -9.13
N ARG A 1082 -1.73 -39.07 -8.93
CA ARG A 1082 -0.61 -39.34 -8.01
C ARG A 1082 -0.72 -38.56 -6.70
N GLY A 1083 -1.76 -37.74 -6.55
CA GLY A 1083 -1.99 -36.91 -5.37
C GLY A 1083 -1.19 -35.60 -5.36
N ALA A 1084 -0.52 -35.23 -6.44
CA ALA A 1084 0.10 -33.91 -6.57
C ALA A 1084 -0.97 -32.86 -6.88
N ARG A 1085 -0.86 -31.66 -6.31
CA ARG A 1085 -1.81 -30.57 -6.59
C ARG A 1085 -1.75 -30.16 -8.06
N ILE A 1086 -2.90 -29.91 -8.65
CA ILE A 1086 -2.99 -29.24 -9.96
C ILE A 1086 -3.16 -27.74 -9.68
N LEU A 1087 -2.14 -26.96 -10.01
CA LEU A 1087 -2.09 -25.51 -9.79
C LEU A 1087 -1.70 -24.78 -11.09
N PRO A 1088 -2.22 -23.56 -11.33
CA PRO A 1088 -3.28 -22.90 -10.56
C PRO A 1088 -4.63 -23.64 -10.67
N ALA A 1089 -5.45 -23.55 -9.63
CA ALA A 1089 -6.83 -24.03 -9.63
C ALA A 1089 -7.76 -22.93 -9.11
N TYR A 1090 -8.80 -22.63 -9.89
CA TYR A 1090 -9.73 -21.53 -9.61
C TYR A 1090 -11.09 -22.09 -9.20
N TYR A 1091 -11.51 -21.78 -7.99
CA TYR A 1091 -12.77 -22.25 -7.43
C TYR A 1091 -13.78 -21.10 -7.43
N SER A 1092 -14.98 -21.34 -7.96
CA SER A 1092 -16.07 -20.35 -7.92
C SER A 1092 -16.44 -19.99 -6.48
N ASP A 1093 -16.34 -20.97 -5.58
CA ASP A 1093 -16.40 -20.82 -4.12
C ASP A 1093 -15.65 -22.00 -3.47
N ASN A 1094 -15.23 -21.87 -2.22
CA ASN A 1094 -14.59 -22.95 -1.45
C ASN A 1094 -14.71 -22.62 0.05
N TYR A 1095 -14.30 -23.53 0.94
CA TYR A 1095 -14.44 -23.32 2.39
C TYR A 1095 -15.90 -23.02 2.80
N VAL A 1096 -16.85 -23.72 2.17
CA VAL A 1096 -18.28 -23.41 2.25
C VAL A 1096 -18.94 -24.01 3.49
N ALA A 1097 -20.03 -23.41 3.94
CA ALA A 1097 -20.91 -23.98 4.96
C ALA A 1097 -22.26 -24.38 4.33
N LEU A 1098 -22.82 -25.50 4.78
CA LEU A 1098 -24.10 -26.04 4.31
C LEU A 1098 -24.97 -26.46 5.49
N LEU A 1099 -26.16 -25.89 5.61
CA LEU A 1099 -27.16 -26.40 6.57
C LEU A 1099 -27.65 -27.79 6.13
N ALA A 1100 -28.27 -28.54 7.04
CA ALA A 1100 -28.78 -29.87 6.70
C ALA A 1100 -29.83 -29.77 5.57
N GLY A 1101 -29.70 -30.64 4.57
CA GLY A 1101 -30.54 -30.65 3.36
C GLY A 1101 -30.11 -29.66 2.27
N GLU A 1102 -29.17 -28.76 2.52
CA GLU A 1102 -28.72 -27.79 1.52
C GLU A 1102 -27.76 -28.40 0.50
N SER A 1103 -27.80 -27.84 -0.71
CA SER A 1103 -26.90 -28.20 -1.81
C SER A 1103 -26.22 -26.95 -2.36
N ARG A 1104 -24.96 -27.08 -2.78
CA ARG A 1104 -24.19 -26.02 -3.44
C ARG A 1104 -23.35 -26.60 -4.56
N THR A 1105 -23.34 -25.94 -5.71
CA THR A 1105 -22.47 -26.31 -6.83
C THR A 1105 -21.27 -25.37 -6.85
N ILE A 1106 -20.07 -25.95 -6.87
CA ILE A 1106 -18.78 -25.26 -7.00
C ILE A 1106 -18.18 -25.65 -8.34
N THR A 1107 -17.77 -24.68 -9.15
CA THR A 1107 -17.00 -24.94 -10.36
C THR A 1107 -15.52 -24.86 -10.03
N VAL A 1108 -14.77 -25.91 -10.36
CA VAL A 1108 -13.31 -25.98 -10.24
C VAL A 1108 -12.69 -25.89 -11.63
N ARG A 1109 -11.92 -24.83 -11.90
CA ARG A 1109 -11.22 -24.62 -13.17
C ARG A 1109 -9.72 -24.84 -13.02
N TYR A 1110 -9.10 -25.40 -14.04
CA TYR A 1110 -7.66 -25.63 -14.12
C TYR A 1110 -7.19 -25.60 -15.58
N PRO A 1111 -5.90 -25.32 -15.87
CA PRO A 1111 -5.44 -25.17 -17.25
C PRO A 1111 -5.72 -26.40 -18.12
N ALA A 1112 -6.24 -26.20 -19.33
CA ALA A 1112 -6.55 -27.28 -20.26
C ALA A 1112 -5.31 -28.03 -20.77
N SER A 1113 -4.12 -27.41 -20.63
CA SER A 1113 -2.81 -27.99 -20.89
C SER A 1113 -2.44 -29.13 -19.93
N VAL A 1114 -3.11 -29.24 -18.77
CA VAL A 1114 -2.88 -30.34 -17.82
C VAL A 1114 -3.48 -31.63 -18.38
N THR A 1115 -2.61 -32.60 -18.65
CA THR A 1115 -3.02 -33.92 -19.20
C THR A 1115 -3.28 -34.97 -18.12
N ALA A 1116 -2.80 -34.76 -16.89
CA ALA A 1116 -3.01 -35.69 -15.78
C ALA A 1116 -4.50 -35.79 -15.42
N ALA A 1117 -4.94 -36.98 -14.99
CA ALA A 1117 -6.34 -37.21 -14.64
C ALA A 1117 -6.68 -36.49 -13.34
N PRO A 1118 -7.71 -35.61 -13.30
CA PRO A 1118 -8.05 -34.87 -12.10
C PRO A 1118 -8.67 -35.79 -11.05
N ARG A 1119 -8.32 -35.56 -9.80
CA ARG A 1119 -8.97 -36.08 -8.59
C ARG A 1119 -9.35 -34.91 -7.69
N LEU A 1120 -10.44 -35.08 -6.95
CA LEU A 1120 -10.90 -34.09 -5.99
C LEU A 1120 -11.03 -34.75 -4.63
N SER A 1121 -10.57 -34.08 -3.58
CA SER A 1121 -10.85 -34.45 -2.19
C SER A 1121 -11.65 -33.35 -1.50
N LEU A 1122 -12.41 -33.74 -0.49
CA LEU A 1122 -13.21 -32.88 0.35
C LEU A 1122 -12.80 -33.09 1.81
N ARG A 1123 -12.57 -32.00 2.56
CA ARG A 1123 -12.38 -32.00 4.03
C ARG A 1123 -13.01 -30.76 4.65
N GLY A 1124 -13.24 -30.71 5.95
CA GLY A 1124 -13.78 -29.51 6.60
C GLY A 1124 -13.66 -29.53 8.11
N TRP A 1125 -14.37 -28.62 8.81
CA TRP A 1125 -14.33 -28.55 10.27
C TRP A 1125 -14.86 -29.83 10.92
N ASN A 1126 -16.07 -30.24 10.53
CA ASN A 1126 -16.75 -31.47 10.95
C ASN A 1126 -17.08 -32.38 9.75
N VAL A 1127 -16.36 -32.23 8.64
CA VAL A 1127 -16.47 -33.07 7.44
C VAL A 1127 -15.21 -33.93 7.34
N ALA A 1128 -15.37 -35.24 7.39
CA ALA A 1128 -14.26 -36.19 7.25
C ALA A 1128 -13.65 -36.09 5.84
N GLU A 1129 -12.35 -36.37 5.75
CA GLU A 1129 -11.68 -36.40 4.45
C GLU A 1129 -12.24 -37.53 3.57
N ALA A 1130 -12.67 -37.18 2.36
CA ALA A 1130 -13.21 -38.13 1.39
C ALA A 1130 -12.84 -37.74 -0.04
N GLY A 1131 -12.68 -38.73 -0.91
CA GLY A 1131 -12.57 -38.51 -2.35
C GLY A 1131 -13.93 -38.14 -2.96
N VAL A 1132 -13.93 -37.24 -3.93
CA VAL A 1132 -15.10 -36.84 -4.70
C VAL A 1132 -15.15 -37.65 -5.99
N ALA A 1133 -16.27 -38.34 -6.23
CA ALA A 1133 -16.46 -39.08 -7.47
C ALA A 1133 -16.70 -38.11 -8.63
N ILE A 1134 -15.87 -38.20 -9.67
CA ILE A 1134 -16.06 -37.51 -10.95
C ILE A 1134 -16.73 -38.49 -11.90
N ARG A 1135 -17.94 -38.16 -12.36
CA ARG A 1135 -18.79 -39.03 -13.20
C ARG A 1135 -18.65 -38.73 -14.69
#